data_AF-A0A8H3FCR8-F1
#
_entry.id   AF-A0A8H3FCR8-F1
#
_cell.length_a   1.000
_cell.length_b   1.000
_cell.length_c   1.000
_cell.angle_alpha   90.00
_cell.angle_beta   90.00
_cell.angle_gamma   90.00
#
_symmetry.space_group_name_H-M   'P 1'
#
loop_
_entity.id
_entity.type
_entity.pdbx_description
1 polymer ?
#
loop_
_entity_poly.entity_id
_entity_poly.type
_entity_poly.pdbx_seq_one_letter_code
_entity_poly.pdbx_strand_id
1 'polypeptide(L)'
;MKFLGSSGKPIDDSLAERDEAAIHGTPLADQQKSRWERSWPTIACGAGLFSDGYVNGVIGQVNTILIKLYKTDYTDSSAQSNVSSIAFAGTVIGQLFFGWMSDHVSRKWALMTSTIILFIFAALGAGSYGGGSVNGMLQALTAWRFLLGIGIGGEYPAGSVACAESTGELKEGHRNRWFIMFTNVQIDLGFVASSLAPMIIVLACTDNHLRAAWRICLGLGVIPPLSLIYLRFKLQEPEEFNRETMKNTHTPWWLVIKFYWARLLVVSIIWFIYDFLTYSFSIYSSAWLAIILGDTAPLWKTFGWTTIINCFYLPGAIGGAFLSDILGPRIALGSFVLAQGIVGFIMSGCYPYLDKASTVGGFVVVYGIFLSLGEAGPGDNIGLVASKTSATAIRGQYYAIAAAMGKIGAFVGTYIFPIIQKNAPGGADSNRGGQDPFFVSSALCIFSACLAFFLLPHIGQDTITSEDLKFRAYLEENGWDTRQMGSKDYQMNSSSSVDEIANSAEEKQTNSSTPYVQSRSLQNPGAKWTPYPPPTQASLSSPTASPETSNPTYTPPDAVPIAIIGGTGLSSLPSPPFTPLALVPPSPTPWGLPSSPIAILSYTPSTALSTSPASHPTVVAFLARHGEYHQYAPHEIPNRANVAALKKLGVKAAVGFSAVGSLREEVKPRDFLVAGGVVDWTKGVRPWTFFENGMVGHVSMADPFDVHLSKAVHDAISRPGVLEGEGVKAHSAGTVICIEGPQFSTRSESLLYRSLPTQPPISVINMSAVPECKLFREAEIAYALVCMSTDYDSWHSTNEGVSVEMVMGHMVANGANAKKAVAAVLEELGKEEVKGVVGERWSMASRGGVMGLHKRDGRGEDAVERLKWLFGEKWVDGRE
;
A
#
# COMPACT_ATOMS: atom_id res chain seq x y z
N MET A 1 -29.52 -22.60 -15.14
CA MET A 1 -29.86 -24.04 -15.21
C MET A 1 -29.46 -24.67 -13.89
N LYS A 2 -30.36 -25.37 -13.19
CA LYS A 2 -30.11 -26.11 -11.91
C LYS A 2 -29.34 -27.42 -12.16
N PHE A 3 -28.81 -28.01 -11.08
CA PHE A 3 -28.06 -29.29 -10.87
C PHE A 3 -26.56 -29.04 -10.59
N LEU A 4 -25.94 -29.43 -9.46
CA LEU A 4 -26.19 -30.50 -8.46
C LEU A 4 -25.93 -29.98 -7.03
N GLY A 5 -26.66 -30.51 -6.05
CA GLY A 5 -26.35 -30.36 -4.63
C GLY A 5 -25.43 -31.47 -4.14
N SER A 6 -24.48 -31.13 -3.27
CA SER A 6 -23.89 -32.05 -2.30
C SER A 6 -23.93 -31.40 -0.92
N SER A 7 -24.38 -32.17 0.06
CA SER A 7 -24.44 -31.81 1.47
C SER A 7 -23.04 -31.84 2.08
N GLY A 8 -22.44 -30.67 2.33
CA GLY A 8 -21.25 -30.51 3.16
C GLY A 8 -21.65 -30.04 4.56
N LYS A 9 -21.14 -30.70 5.60
CA LYS A 9 -21.22 -30.25 7.00
C LYS A 9 -20.57 -28.86 7.15
N PRO A 10 -20.95 -28.05 8.16
CA PRO A 10 -20.28 -26.78 8.40
C PRO A 10 -18.83 -27.09 8.79
N ILE A 11 -17.90 -26.65 7.95
CA ILE A 11 -16.48 -26.55 8.28
C ILE A 11 -16.36 -25.34 9.20
N ASP A 12 -15.58 -25.49 10.27
CA ASP A 12 -15.28 -24.41 11.21
C ASP A 12 -14.50 -23.30 10.48
N ASP A 13 -15.19 -22.24 10.08
CA ASP A 13 -14.64 -21.10 9.34
C ASP A 13 -13.42 -20.46 10.05
N SER A 14 -13.29 -20.64 11.37
CA SER A 14 -12.19 -20.08 12.16
C SER A 14 -10.85 -20.82 12.01
N LEU A 15 -10.88 -22.09 11.58
CA LEU A 15 -9.68 -22.87 11.27
C LEU A 15 -9.23 -22.66 9.83
N ALA A 16 -10.17 -22.47 8.89
CA ALA A 16 -9.87 -22.09 7.51
C ALA A 16 -9.21 -20.70 7.42
N GLU A 17 -9.69 -19.71 8.19
CA GLU A 17 -9.07 -18.37 8.26
C GLU A 17 -7.65 -18.39 8.86
N ARG A 18 -7.36 -19.30 9.80
CA ARG A 18 -6.04 -19.43 10.42
C ARG A 18 -5.03 -20.13 9.53
N ASP A 19 -5.45 -21.14 8.78
CA ASP A 19 -4.61 -21.82 7.79
C ASP A 19 -4.37 -20.94 6.55
N GLU A 20 -5.35 -20.12 6.13
CA GLU A 20 -5.16 -19.13 5.05
C GLU A 20 -4.19 -18.00 5.44
N ALA A 21 -4.28 -17.48 6.67
CA ALA A 21 -3.38 -16.43 7.15
C ALA A 21 -1.91 -16.91 7.27
N ALA A 22 -1.68 -18.19 7.55
CA ALA A 22 -0.35 -18.78 7.63
C ALA A 22 0.31 -18.96 6.25
N ILE A 23 -0.48 -19.04 5.16
CA ILE A 23 -0.01 -19.31 3.79
C ILE A 23 0.11 -18.02 2.96
N HIS A 24 -0.71 -16.99 3.21
CA HIS A 24 -0.86 -15.81 2.33
C HIS A 24 -0.24 -14.50 2.85
N GLY A 25 0.31 -14.50 4.06
CA GLY A 25 0.89 -13.30 4.70
C GLY A 25 -0.16 -12.25 5.04
N THR A 26 0.26 -11.12 5.63
CA THR A 26 -0.65 -10.01 6.01
C THR A 26 -1.37 -9.43 4.78
N PRO A 27 -2.67 -9.05 4.90
CA PRO A 27 -3.41 -8.38 3.84
C PRO A 27 -2.67 -7.12 3.34
N LEU A 28 -2.65 -6.91 2.02
CA LEU A 28 -1.86 -5.84 1.39
C LEU A 28 -2.29 -4.43 1.83
N ALA A 29 -3.58 -4.26 2.16
CA ALA A 29 -4.12 -3.01 2.69
C ALA A 29 -3.54 -2.64 4.07
N ASP A 30 -3.07 -3.65 4.82
CA ASP A 30 -2.56 -3.53 6.18
C ASP A 30 -1.04 -3.32 6.23
N GLN A 31 -0.38 -3.25 5.07
CA GLN A 31 1.04 -2.91 4.99
C GLN A 31 1.30 -1.45 5.41
N GLN A 32 2.35 -1.24 6.20
CA GLN A 32 2.70 0.06 6.81
C GLN A 32 3.34 1.07 5.82
N LYS A 33 2.67 1.38 4.71
CA LYS A 33 3.08 2.39 3.73
C LYS A 33 2.27 3.69 3.90
N SER A 34 2.90 4.85 3.77
CA SER A 34 2.22 6.15 3.75
C SER A 34 1.30 6.28 2.52
N ARG A 35 0.35 7.23 2.55
CA ARG A 35 -0.56 7.47 1.43
C ARG A 35 0.19 7.73 0.12
N TRP A 36 1.30 8.47 0.16
CA TRP A 36 2.11 8.74 -1.03
C TRP A 36 2.85 7.49 -1.52
N GLU A 37 3.43 6.70 -0.61
CA GLU A 37 4.10 5.44 -0.97
C GLU A 37 3.15 4.41 -1.58
N ARG A 38 1.87 4.39 -1.17
CA ARG A 38 0.83 3.53 -1.77
C ARG A 38 0.33 4.05 -3.11
N SER A 39 0.19 5.37 -3.26
CA SER A 39 -0.40 5.99 -4.44
C SER A 39 0.60 6.17 -5.58
N TRP A 40 1.86 6.47 -5.25
CA TRP A 40 2.90 6.77 -6.22
C TRP A 40 3.14 5.65 -7.25
N PRO A 41 3.23 4.36 -6.86
CA PRO A 41 3.37 3.27 -7.81
C PRO A 41 2.20 3.19 -8.80
N THR A 42 0.96 3.38 -8.33
CA THR A 42 -0.23 3.43 -9.19
C THR A 42 -0.08 4.51 -10.28
N ILE A 43 0.35 5.71 -9.87
CA ILE A 43 0.55 6.84 -10.79
C ILE A 43 1.67 6.52 -11.80
N ALA A 44 2.82 6.06 -11.32
CA ALA A 44 3.99 5.83 -12.14
C ALA A 44 3.81 4.68 -13.16
N CYS A 45 3.05 3.64 -12.78
CA CYS A 45 2.73 2.51 -13.65
C CYS A 45 1.70 2.89 -14.73
N GLY A 46 0.65 3.62 -14.35
CA GLY A 46 -0.45 3.94 -15.26
C GLY A 46 -0.19 5.12 -16.20
N ALA A 47 0.54 6.14 -15.77
CA ALA A 47 0.78 7.38 -16.55
C ALA A 47 1.44 7.16 -17.93
N GLY A 48 2.02 5.97 -18.16
CA GLY A 48 2.47 5.50 -19.48
C GLY A 48 1.44 5.63 -20.58
N LEU A 49 0.18 5.37 -20.26
CA LEU A 49 -0.93 5.33 -21.20
C LEU A 49 -1.29 6.70 -21.80
N PHE A 50 -0.84 7.81 -21.20
CA PHE A 50 -0.89 9.12 -21.86
C PHE A 50 -0.13 9.12 -23.20
N SER A 51 1.01 8.43 -23.26
CA SER A 51 1.83 8.35 -24.48
C SER A 51 1.10 7.61 -25.60
N ASP A 52 0.32 6.59 -25.26
CA ASP A 52 -0.54 5.89 -26.22
C ASP A 52 -1.59 6.84 -26.79
N GLY A 53 -2.41 7.43 -25.91
CA GLY A 53 -3.45 8.39 -26.30
C GLY A 53 -2.91 9.52 -27.17
N TYR A 54 -1.74 10.07 -26.81
CA TYR A 54 -1.13 11.13 -27.61
C TYR A 54 -0.64 10.64 -28.98
N VAL A 55 0.19 9.60 -29.03
CA VAL A 55 0.87 9.20 -30.27
C VAL A 55 -0.07 8.51 -31.27
N ASN A 56 -1.10 7.82 -30.78
CA ASN A 56 -2.16 7.26 -31.62
C ASN A 56 -3.22 8.30 -31.98
N GLY A 57 -3.53 9.26 -31.11
CA GLY A 57 -4.47 10.33 -31.44
C GLY A 57 -3.93 11.30 -32.49
N VAL A 58 -2.68 11.74 -32.34
CA VAL A 58 -2.08 12.82 -33.17
C VAL A 58 -1.98 12.42 -34.64
N ILE A 59 -1.99 11.12 -34.94
CA ILE A 59 -1.87 10.64 -36.32
C ILE A 59 -3.07 11.03 -37.17
N GLY A 60 -4.25 11.21 -36.58
CA GLY A 60 -5.44 11.65 -37.32
C GLY A 60 -5.23 13.02 -37.95
N GLN A 61 -4.80 14.01 -37.16
CA GLN A 61 -4.51 15.36 -37.67
C GLN A 61 -3.28 15.37 -38.57
N VAL A 62 -2.25 14.58 -38.27
CA VAL A 62 -1.08 14.43 -39.14
C VAL A 62 -1.49 13.86 -40.49
N ASN A 63 -2.36 12.85 -40.54
CA ASN A 63 -2.90 12.28 -41.77
C ASN A 63 -3.63 13.37 -42.60
N THR A 64 -4.46 14.21 -41.98
CA THR A 64 -5.09 15.36 -42.64
C THR A 64 -4.06 16.34 -43.22
N ILE A 65 -2.98 16.63 -42.48
CA ILE A 65 -1.89 17.50 -42.96
C ILE A 65 -1.16 16.85 -44.15
N LEU A 66 -0.86 15.55 -44.09
CA LEU A 66 -0.16 14.81 -45.15
C LEU A 66 -0.99 14.74 -46.45
N ILE A 67 -2.31 14.52 -46.35
CA ILE A 67 -3.24 14.59 -47.49
C ILE A 67 -3.15 15.94 -48.19
N LYS A 68 -3.19 17.04 -47.42
CA LYS A 68 -3.11 18.40 -47.98
C LYS A 68 -1.74 18.71 -48.61
N LEU A 69 -0.67 18.23 -48.00
CA LEU A 69 0.70 18.57 -48.37
C LEU A 69 1.23 17.76 -49.57
N TYR A 70 0.93 16.46 -49.64
CA TYR A 70 1.48 15.54 -50.64
C TYR A 70 0.44 15.06 -51.66
N LYS A 71 -0.86 15.34 -51.45
CA LYS A 71 -1.94 15.05 -52.39
C LYS A 71 -1.89 13.60 -52.89
N THR A 72 -1.92 13.37 -54.20
CA THR A 72 -1.94 12.04 -54.85
C THR A 72 -0.75 11.17 -54.47
N ASP A 73 0.43 11.76 -54.19
CA ASP A 73 1.61 10.99 -53.74
C ASP A 73 1.36 10.29 -52.40
N TYR A 74 0.37 10.76 -51.63
CA TYR A 74 -0.04 10.14 -50.37
C TYR A 74 -1.40 9.44 -50.48
N THR A 75 -2.43 10.09 -51.03
CA THR A 75 -3.81 9.56 -51.07
C THR A 75 -3.97 8.31 -51.93
N ASP A 76 -3.18 8.19 -53.00
CA ASP A 76 -3.28 7.03 -53.91
C ASP A 76 -2.27 5.94 -53.52
N SER A 77 -1.55 6.14 -52.42
CA SER A 77 -0.53 5.23 -51.91
C SER A 77 -1.05 4.40 -50.74
N SER A 78 -0.43 3.24 -50.51
CA SER A 78 -0.67 2.45 -49.30
C SER A 78 -0.26 3.17 -48.01
N ALA A 79 0.53 4.24 -48.11
CA ALA A 79 1.01 4.99 -46.95
C ALA A 79 -0.12 5.72 -46.20
N GLN A 80 -1.19 6.15 -46.87
CA GLN A 80 -2.31 6.81 -46.19
C GLN A 80 -2.93 5.92 -45.11
N SER A 81 -3.18 4.66 -45.46
CA SER A 81 -3.72 3.67 -44.52
C SER A 81 -2.64 3.22 -43.53
N ASN A 82 -1.45 2.86 -44.03
CA ASN A 82 -0.39 2.28 -43.20
C ASN A 82 0.12 3.24 -42.12
N VAL A 83 0.30 4.53 -42.42
CA VAL A 83 0.75 5.52 -41.44
C VAL A 83 -0.25 5.60 -40.27
N SER A 84 -1.54 5.49 -40.54
CA SER A 84 -2.57 5.57 -39.50
C SER A 84 -2.69 4.27 -38.68
N SER A 85 -2.60 3.10 -39.33
CA SER A 85 -2.98 1.82 -38.71
C SER A 85 -1.81 0.94 -38.25
N ILE A 86 -0.62 1.03 -38.86
CA ILE A 86 0.46 0.04 -38.66
C ILE A 86 1.00 -0.01 -37.23
N ALA A 87 0.84 1.08 -36.48
CA ALA A 87 1.20 1.14 -35.06
C ALA A 87 0.44 0.08 -34.26
N PHE A 88 -0.84 -0.17 -34.55
CA PHE A 88 -1.63 -1.20 -33.86
C PHE A 88 -1.08 -2.60 -34.08
N ALA A 89 -0.58 -2.92 -35.29
CA ALA A 89 0.07 -4.19 -35.55
C ALA A 89 1.35 -4.37 -34.70
N GLY A 90 2.14 -3.31 -34.58
CA GLY A 90 3.27 -3.28 -33.64
C GLY A 90 2.83 -3.44 -32.18
N THR A 91 1.73 -2.79 -31.79
CA THR A 91 1.16 -2.87 -30.44
C THR A 91 0.72 -4.28 -30.06
N VAL A 92 0.12 -5.03 -30.98
CA VAL A 92 -0.23 -6.45 -30.74
C VAL A 92 1.02 -7.27 -30.44
N ILE A 93 2.08 -7.12 -31.24
CA ILE A 93 3.35 -7.83 -31.01
C ILE A 93 3.96 -7.41 -29.66
N GLY A 94 3.96 -6.12 -29.37
CA GLY A 94 4.41 -5.57 -28.10
C GLY A 94 3.63 -6.12 -26.91
N GLN A 95 2.30 -6.17 -26.98
CA GLN A 95 1.45 -6.67 -25.91
C GLN A 95 1.77 -8.14 -25.60
N LEU A 96 1.86 -8.99 -26.61
CA LEU A 96 2.16 -10.41 -26.39
C LEU A 96 3.58 -10.60 -25.81
N PHE A 97 4.58 -9.91 -26.34
CA PHE A 97 5.96 -9.98 -25.86
C PHE A 97 6.10 -9.45 -24.43
N PHE A 98 5.58 -8.25 -24.16
CA PHE A 98 5.68 -7.63 -22.84
C PHE A 98 4.75 -8.25 -21.82
N GLY A 99 3.66 -8.90 -22.21
CA GLY A 99 2.85 -9.72 -21.32
C GLY A 99 3.64 -10.92 -20.79
N TRP A 100 4.33 -11.63 -21.68
CA TRP A 100 5.24 -12.68 -21.27
C TRP A 100 6.37 -12.15 -20.38
N MET A 101 7.03 -11.06 -20.79
CA MET A 101 8.11 -10.45 -20.01
C MET A 101 7.64 -9.96 -18.64
N SER A 102 6.42 -9.42 -18.56
CA SER A 102 5.80 -8.96 -17.32
C SER A 102 5.66 -10.09 -16.31
N ASP A 103 5.18 -11.27 -16.74
CA ASP A 103 4.96 -12.44 -15.85
C ASP A 103 6.25 -13.21 -15.54
N HIS A 104 7.13 -13.39 -16.53
CA HIS A 104 8.27 -14.32 -16.45
C HIS A 104 9.62 -13.63 -16.16
N VAL A 105 9.69 -12.30 -16.24
CA VAL A 105 10.93 -11.55 -15.96
C VAL A 105 10.70 -10.58 -14.79
N SER A 106 9.90 -9.54 -15.01
CA SER A 106 9.71 -8.44 -14.04
C SER A 106 8.66 -7.44 -14.55
N ARG A 107 7.81 -6.92 -13.65
CA ARG A 107 6.88 -5.83 -13.98
C ARG A 107 7.65 -4.55 -14.33
N LYS A 108 8.62 -4.19 -13.48
CA LYS A 108 9.44 -2.97 -13.62
C LYS A 108 10.23 -2.93 -14.92
N TRP A 109 10.93 -4.01 -15.26
CA TRP A 109 11.83 -4.04 -16.42
C TRP A 109 11.07 -4.17 -17.74
N ALA A 110 9.92 -4.85 -17.75
CA ALA A 110 9.02 -4.83 -18.90
C ALA A 110 8.58 -3.39 -19.20
N LEU A 111 8.16 -2.68 -18.16
CA LEU A 111 7.73 -1.28 -18.24
C LEU A 111 8.88 -0.32 -18.63
N MET A 112 10.10 -0.51 -18.10
CA MET A 112 11.25 0.32 -18.49
C MET A 112 11.61 0.13 -19.97
N THR A 113 11.66 -1.12 -20.42
CA THR A 113 12.06 -1.46 -21.79
C THR A 113 11.05 -0.94 -22.81
N SER A 114 9.74 -1.05 -22.53
CA SER A 114 8.68 -0.56 -23.40
C SER A 114 8.78 0.95 -23.63
N THR A 115 9.02 1.72 -22.57
CA THR A 115 9.12 3.19 -22.67
C THR A 115 10.39 3.66 -23.36
N ILE A 116 11.52 2.93 -23.23
CA ILE A 116 12.73 3.23 -24.02
C ILE A 116 12.46 3.05 -25.52
N ILE A 117 11.78 1.96 -25.92
CA ILE A 117 11.38 1.73 -27.31
C ILE A 117 10.47 2.86 -27.79
N LEU A 118 9.46 3.21 -26.99
CA LEU A 118 8.50 4.29 -27.31
C LEU A 118 9.23 5.63 -27.52
N PHE A 119 10.13 6.01 -26.61
CA PHE A 119 10.95 7.22 -26.72
C PHE A 119 11.77 7.26 -28.01
N ILE A 120 12.52 6.20 -28.31
CA ILE A 120 13.42 6.14 -29.48
C ILE A 120 12.61 6.29 -30.76
N PHE A 121 11.55 5.51 -30.93
CA PHE A 121 10.81 5.48 -32.18
C PHE A 121 9.84 6.66 -32.34
N ALA A 122 9.45 7.33 -31.25
CA ALA A 122 8.73 8.60 -31.33
C ALA A 122 9.64 9.70 -31.91
N ALA A 123 10.89 9.77 -31.45
CA ALA A 123 11.88 10.72 -31.95
C ALA A 123 12.23 10.45 -33.42
N LEU A 124 12.44 9.18 -33.78
CA LEU A 124 12.71 8.78 -35.17
C LEU A 124 11.51 9.04 -36.09
N GLY A 125 10.28 8.85 -35.60
CA GLY A 125 9.05 9.18 -36.34
C GLY A 125 9.00 10.65 -36.75
N ALA A 126 9.25 11.56 -35.81
CA ALA A 126 9.32 13.00 -36.09
C ALA A 126 10.46 13.36 -37.07
N GLY A 127 11.57 12.63 -37.01
CA GLY A 127 12.77 12.80 -37.84
C GLY A 127 12.76 12.06 -39.19
N SER A 128 11.65 11.46 -39.62
CA SER A 128 11.59 10.64 -40.85
C SER A 128 12.13 11.40 -42.09
N TYR A 129 13.20 10.92 -42.74
CA TYR A 129 13.89 11.64 -43.84
C TYR A 129 14.02 10.86 -45.15
N GLY A 130 14.11 9.52 -45.12
CA GLY A 130 13.91 8.67 -46.30
C GLY A 130 14.79 8.94 -47.52
N GLY A 131 16.01 9.46 -47.33
CA GLY A 131 16.95 9.77 -48.42
C GLY A 131 16.54 10.93 -49.32
N GLY A 132 15.65 11.82 -48.86
CA GLY A 132 15.21 13.01 -49.61
C GLY A 132 14.02 12.79 -50.55
N SER A 133 13.52 11.55 -50.67
CA SER A 133 12.30 11.24 -51.44
C SER A 133 11.05 11.22 -50.55
N VAL A 134 9.90 11.65 -51.09
CA VAL A 134 8.62 11.60 -50.36
C VAL A 134 8.23 10.16 -50.05
N ASN A 135 8.35 9.25 -51.01
CA ASN A 135 8.06 7.83 -50.81
C ASN A 135 8.96 7.19 -49.75
N GLY A 136 10.27 7.45 -49.80
CA GLY A 136 11.20 6.96 -48.77
C GLY A 136 10.90 7.54 -47.39
N MET A 137 10.47 8.80 -47.31
CA MET A 137 10.08 9.45 -46.06
C MET A 137 8.84 8.78 -45.45
N LEU A 138 7.82 8.50 -46.27
CA LEU A 138 6.58 7.84 -45.86
C LEU A 138 6.82 6.39 -45.44
N GLN A 139 7.70 5.67 -46.14
CA GLN A 139 8.14 4.32 -45.75
C GLN A 139 8.87 4.33 -44.41
N ALA A 140 9.80 5.27 -44.21
CA ALA A 140 10.49 5.43 -42.94
C ALA A 140 9.51 5.74 -41.80
N LEU A 141 8.58 6.67 -42.01
CA LEU A 141 7.53 6.99 -41.04
C LEU A 141 6.68 5.76 -40.68
N THR A 142 6.30 4.97 -41.68
CA THR A 142 5.54 3.73 -41.50
C THR A 142 6.32 2.71 -40.66
N ALA A 143 7.61 2.51 -40.96
CA ALA A 143 8.48 1.61 -40.21
C ALA A 143 8.65 2.06 -38.75
N TRP A 144 8.87 3.36 -38.51
CA TRP A 144 8.98 3.89 -37.15
C TRP A 144 7.68 3.80 -36.37
N ARG A 145 6.52 3.96 -37.02
CA ARG A 145 5.23 3.76 -36.36
C ARG A 145 4.99 2.31 -35.96
N PHE A 146 5.39 1.34 -36.77
CA PHE A 146 5.33 -0.08 -36.39
C PHE A 146 6.18 -0.36 -35.14
N LEU A 147 7.44 0.08 -35.14
CA LEU A 147 8.36 -0.15 -34.02
C LEU A 147 7.95 0.63 -32.76
N LEU A 148 7.41 1.84 -32.92
CA LEU A 148 6.77 2.60 -31.84
C LEU A 148 5.58 1.84 -31.25
N GLY A 149 4.78 1.20 -32.11
CA GLY A 149 3.67 0.35 -31.71
C GLY A 149 4.11 -0.73 -30.71
N ILE A 150 5.25 -1.37 -30.95
CA ILE A 150 5.83 -2.38 -30.03
C ILE A 150 6.06 -1.79 -28.62
N GLY A 151 6.58 -0.55 -28.55
CA GLY A 151 6.76 0.17 -27.28
C GLY A 151 5.43 0.44 -26.57
N ILE A 152 4.42 0.94 -27.28
CA ILE A 152 3.05 1.13 -26.74
C ILE A 152 2.51 -0.19 -26.19
N GLY A 153 2.79 -1.29 -26.87
CA GLY A 153 2.28 -2.60 -26.48
C GLY A 153 2.72 -3.06 -25.10
N GLY A 154 3.83 -2.56 -24.56
CA GLY A 154 4.25 -2.88 -23.19
C GLY A 154 3.54 -2.08 -22.09
N GLU A 155 2.98 -0.92 -22.40
CA GLU A 155 2.29 -0.06 -21.42
C GLU A 155 1.00 -0.71 -20.88
N TYR A 156 0.39 -1.61 -21.66
CA TYR A 156 -0.82 -2.33 -21.29
C TYR A 156 -0.51 -3.46 -20.28
N PRO A 157 0.16 -4.57 -20.66
CA PRO A 157 0.33 -5.72 -19.78
C PRO A 157 1.43 -5.57 -18.73
N ALA A 158 2.30 -4.56 -18.82
CA ALA A 158 3.22 -4.20 -17.75
C ALA A 158 2.66 -3.04 -16.90
N GLY A 159 2.25 -1.94 -17.55
CA GLY A 159 1.82 -0.72 -16.86
C GLY A 159 0.44 -0.85 -16.19
N SER A 160 -0.58 -1.30 -16.93
CA SER A 160 -1.93 -1.45 -16.38
C SER A 160 -1.99 -2.56 -15.33
N VAL A 161 -1.30 -3.67 -15.57
CA VAL A 161 -1.22 -4.78 -14.61
C VAL A 161 -0.53 -4.36 -13.32
N ALA A 162 0.65 -3.73 -13.40
CA ALA A 162 1.33 -3.22 -12.22
C ALA A 162 0.53 -2.11 -11.50
N CYS A 163 -0.23 -1.30 -12.26
CA CYS A 163 -1.15 -0.31 -11.70
C CYS A 163 -2.26 -0.99 -10.89
N ALA A 164 -2.93 -2.01 -11.46
CA ALA A 164 -3.96 -2.78 -10.76
C ALA A 164 -3.44 -3.44 -9.49
N GLU A 165 -2.28 -4.09 -9.56
CA GLU A 165 -1.61 -4.70 -8.40
C GLU A 165 -1.28 -3.67 -7.32
N SER A 166 -0.78 -2.49 -7.72
CA SER A 166 -0.50 -1.38 -6.79
C SER A 166 -1.76 -0.81 -6.15
N THR A 167 -2.93 -0.90 -6.81
CA THR A 167 -4.20 -0.45 -6.18
C THR A 167 -4.65 -1.35 -5.03
N GLY A 168 -4.15 -2.59 -4.93
CA GLY A 168 -4.43 -3.48 -3.80
C GLY A 168 -3.97 -2.91 -2.45
N GLU A 169 -2.95 -2.05 -2.46
CA GLU A 169 -2.42 -1.36 -1.28
C GLU A 169 -3.25 -0.13 -0.87
N LEU A 170 -4.16 0.33 -1.75
CA LEU A 170 -5.05 1.45 -1.49
C LEU A 170 -6.29 1.02 -0.70
N LYS A 171 -6.93 2.00 -0.04
CA LYS A 171 -8.15 1.78 0.74
C LYS A 171 -9.26 1.18 -0.14
N GLU A 172 -9.91 0.16 0.39
CA GLU A 172 -11.08 -0.45 -0.23
C GLU A 172 -12.19 0.59 -0.51
N GLY A 173 -12.93 0.39 -1.59
CA GLY A 173 -14.01 1.28 -2.06
C GLY A 173 -13.57 2.35 -3.05
N HIS A 174 -12.26 2.56 -3.23
CA HIS A 174 -11.73 3.51 -4.23
C HIS A 174 -10.76 2.87 -5.23
N ARG A 175 -10.51 1.56 -5.18
CA ARG A 175 -9.44 0.95 -5.98
C ARG A 175 -9.76 1.00 -7.48
N ASN A 176 -11.04 0.85 -7.86
CA ASN A 176 -11.44 0.94 -9.26
C ASN A 176 -11.20 2.35 -9.81
N ARG A 177 -11.64 3.40 -9.11
CA ARG A 177 -11.41 4.77 -9.60
C ARG A 177 -9.93 5.08 -9.74
N TRP A 178 -9.08 4.60 -8.84
CA TRP A 178 -7.64 4.88 -8.90
C TRP A 178 -7.01 4.22 -10.12
N PHE A 179 -7.35 2.96 -10.39
CA PHE A 179 -6.93 2.30 -11.63
C PHE A 179 -7.35 3.11 -12.85
N ILE A 180 -8.63 3.50 -12.94
CA ILE A 180 -9.20 4.21 -14.09
C ILE A 180 -8.55 5.60 -14.27
N MET A 181 -8.39 6.37 -13.20
CA MET A 181 -7.82 7.73 -13.22
C MET A 181 -6.36 7.76 -13.72
N PHE A 182 -5.61 6.68 -13.46
CA PHE A 182 -4.22 6.56 -13.89
C PHE A 182 -4.04 5.67 -15.11
N THR A 183 -5.11 5.08 -15.67
CA THR A 183 -5.06 4.34 -16.93
C THR A 183 -5.90 5.01 -18.00
N ASN A 184 -7.21 4.77 -18.05
CA ASN A 184 -8.10 5.25 -19.10
C ASN A 184 -8.12 6.79 -19.20
N VAL A 185 -8.23 7.48 -18.07
CA VAL A 185 -8.21 8.96 -18.06
C VAL A 185 -6.89 9.51 -18.60
N GLN A 186 -5.76 8.79 -18.44
CA GLN A 186 -4.49 9.21 -19.02
C GLN A 186 -4.49 9.07 -20.55
N ILE A 187 -5.09 8.00 -21.09
CA ILE A 187 -5.31 7.84 -22.54
C ILE A 187 -6.13 9.02 -23.08
N ASP A 188 -7.23 9.36 -22.41
CA ASP A 188 -8.14 10.42 -22.86
C ASP A 188 -7.50 11.81 -22.77
N LEU A 189 -6.73 12.08 -21.73
CA LEU A 189 -5.91 13.28 -21.65
C LEU A 189 -4.91 13.33 -22.82
N GLY A 190 -4.36 12.19 -23.22
CA GLY A 190 -3.55 12.05 -24.43
C GLY A 190 -4.33 12.36 -25.72
N PHE A 191 -5.57 11.90 -25.86
CA PHE A 191 -6.44 12.22 -27.00
C PHE A 191 -6.83 13.70 -27.08
N VAL A 192 -7.07 14.34 -25.94
CA VAL A 192 -7.31 15.79 -25.88
C VAL A 192 -6.03 16.54 -26.27
N ALA A 193 -4.89 16.19 -25.67
CA ALA A 193 -3.61 16.83 -25.97
C ALA A 193 -3.19 16.67 -27.45
N SER A 194 -3.41 15.49 -28.02
CA SER A 194 -3.07 15.19 -29.42
C SER A 194 -3.98 15.84 -30.44
N SER A 195 -5.18 16.29 -30.05
CA SER A 195 -6.02 17.12 -30.92
C SER A 195 -5.74 18.62 -30.76
N LEU A 196 -5.48 19.07 -29.52
CA LEU A 196 -5.20 20.46 -29.20
C LEU A 196 -3.84 20.91 -29.73
N ALA A 197 -2.79 20.09 -29.60
CA ALA A 197 -1.45 20.47 -30.03
C ALA A 197 -1.37 20.76 -31.55
N PRO A 198 -1.89 19.90 -32.46
CA PRO A 198 -1.97 20.22 -33.88
C PRO A 198 -2.78 21.46 -34.20
N MET A 199 -3.87 21.73 -33.46
CA MET A 199 -4.66 22.95 -33.62
C MET A 199 -3.81 24.20 -33.38
N ILE A 200 -3.07 24.24 -32.27
CA ILE A 200 -2.18 25.35 -31.91
C ILE A 200 -1.01 25.46 -32.90
N ILE A 201 -0.40 24.33 -33.26
CA ILE A 201 0.77 24.32 -34.15
C ILE A 201 0.40 24.79 -35.55
N VAL A 202 -0.72 24.35 -36.12
CA VAL A 202 -1.18 24.82 -37.43
C VAL A 202 -1.53 26.31 -37.37
N LEU A 203 -2.13 26.78 -36.28
CA LEU A 203 -2.40 28.21 -36.09
C LEU A 203 -1.09 29.03 -36.08
N ALA A 204 -0.03 28.52 -35.44
CA ALA A 204 1.26 29.20 -35.37
C ALA A 204 2.09 29.10 -36.66
N CYS A 205 2.11 27.93 -37.30
CA CYS A 205 2.87 27.67 -38.52
C CYS A 205 2.18 28.24 -39.78
N THR A 206 0.86 28.47 -39.71
CA THR A 206 -0.03 28.73 -40.85
C THR A 206 -0.05 27.59 -41.87
N ASP A 207 -0.96 27.66 -42.84
CA ASP A 207 -1.06 26.69 -43.95
C ASP A 207 0.19 26.66 -44.85
N ASN A 208 1.11 27.62 -44.71
CA ASN A 208 2.33 27.71 -45.52
C ASN A 208 3.49 26.83 -45.01
N HIS A 209 3.48 26.40 -43.74
CA HIS A 209 4.59 25.66 -43.13
C HIS A 209 4.17 24.28 -42.59
N LEU A 210 3.26 23.61 -43.30
CA LEU A 210 2.70 22.32 -42.89
C LEU A 210 3.75 21.20 -42.74
N ARG A 211 4.88 21.27 -43.47
CA ARG A 211 6.02 20.33 -43.29
C ARG A 211 6.63 20.39 -41.89
N ALA A 212 6.75 21.58 -41.32
CA ALA A 212 7.22 21.76 -39.96
C ALA A 212 6.13 21.33 -38.97
N ALA A 213 4.88 21.71 -39.23
CA ALA A 213 3.75 21.44 -38.36
C ALA A 213 3.61 19.94 -38.01
N TRP A 214 3.54 19.05 -39.00
CA TRP A 214 3.33 17.61 -38.72
C TRP A 214 4.51 16.98 -37.97
N ARG A 215 5.74 17.43 -38.24
CA ARG A 215 6.94 16.94 -37.53
C ARG A 215 6.95 17.37 -36.08
N ILE A 216 6.59 18.62 -35.80
CA ILE A 216 6.49 19.15 -34.43
C ILE A 216 5.38 18.40 -33.68
N CYS A 217 4.24 18.15 -34.32
CA CYS A 217 3.13 17.38 -33.71
C CYS A 217 3.59 16.00 -33.26
N LEU A 218 4.32 15.26 -34.11
CA LEU A 218 4.89 13.96 -33.74
C LEU A 218 6.00 14.09 -32.69
N GLY A 219 6.86 15.10 -32.81
CA GLY A 219 8.00 15.34 -31.92
C GLY A 219 7.59 15.64 -30.48
N LEU A 220 6.45 16.31 -30.27
CA LEU A 220 5.89 16.51 -28.92
C LEU A 220 5.55 15.20 -28.22
N GLY A 221 5.31 14.11 -28.97
CA GLY A 221 5.08 12.77 -28.42
C GLY A 221 6.31 12.15 -27.74
N VAL A 222 7.48 12.77 -27.86
CA VAL A 222 8.73 12.34 -27.17
C VAL A 222 8.74 12.77 -25.71
N ILE A 223 8.04 13.85 -25.35
CA ILE A 223 8.09 14.44 -24.01
C ILE A 223 7.53 13.49 -22.93
N PRO A 224 6.34 12.88 -23.10
CA PRO A 224 5.79 11.98 -22.09
C PRO A 224 6.70 10.78 -21.76
N PRO A 225 7.16 9.94 -22.71
CA PRO A 225 8.01 8.80 -22.37
C PRO A 225 9.35 9.22 -21.76
N LEU A 226 9.93 10.36 -22.18
CA LEU A 226 11.14 10.88 -21.57
C LEU A 226 10.96 11.19 -20.08
N SER A 227 9.83 11.79 -19.70
CA SER A 227 9.50 12.05 -18.30
C SER A 227 9.31 10.75 -17.50
N LEU A 228 8.72 9.73 -18.12
CA LEU A 228 8.42 8.44 -17.50
C LEU A 228 9.66 7.59 -17.26
N ILE A 229 10.70 7.69 -18.09
CA ILE A 229 11.99 7.01 -17.86
C ILE A 229 12.51 7.36 -16.46
N TYR A 230 12.51 8.65 -16.10
CA TYR A 230 12.95 9.10 -14.77
C TYR A 230 12.09 8.50 -13.63
N LEU A 231 10.77 8.43 -13.81
CA LEU A 231 9.86 7.88 -12.81
C LEU A 231 10.05 6.37 -12.62
N ARG A 232 10.26 5.64 -13.73
CA ARG A 232 10.38 4.17 -13.74
C ARG A 232 11.67 3.67 -13.11
N PHE A 233 12.74 4.47 -13.08
CA PHE A 233 13.96 4.11 -12.36
C PHE A 233 13.71 3.91 -10.86
N LYS A 234 12.79 4.69 -10.28
CA LYS A 234 12.44 4.66 -8.85
C LYS A 234 11.36 3.65 -8.49
N LEU A 235 10.80 2.94 -9.47
CA LEU A 235 9.76 1.94 -9.24
C LEU A 235 10.34 0.67 -8.62
N GLN A 236 9.58 0.01 -7.75
CA GLN A 236 9.89 -1.31 -7.20
C GLN A 236 8.87 -2.33 -7.71
N GLU A 237 9.17 -3.62 -7.61
CA GLU A 237 8.19 -4.66 -7.95
C GLU A 237 6.98 -4.59 -7.01
N PRO A 238 5.74 -4.71 -7.54
CA PRO A 238 4.54 -4.82 -6.71
C PRO A 238 4.63 -6.01 -5.76
N GLU A 239 4.09 -5.86 -4.55
CA GLU A 239 4.17 -6.92 -3.54
C GLU A 239 3.38 -8.18 -3.94
N GLU A 240 2.21 -8.01 -4.57
CA GLU A 240 1.43 -9.13 -5.13
C GLU A 240 2.26 -9.97 -6.10
N PHE A 241 3.04 -9.34 -6.97
CA PHE A 241 3.92 -10.04 -7.89
C PHE A 241 4.99 -10.84 -7.14
N ASN A 242 5.57 -10.30 -6.07
CA ASN A 242 6.56 -11.03 -5.28
C ASN A 242 5.98 -12.28 -4.60
N ARG A 243 4.70 -12.24 -4.19
CA ARG A 243 4.01 -13.37 -3.54
C ARG A 243 3.57 -14.45 -4.53
N GLU A 244 3.07 -14.05 -5.69
CA GLU A 244 2.34 -14.95 -6.60
C GLU A 244 3.11 -15.32 -7.88
N THR A 245 4.28 -14.74 -8.13
CA THR A 245 5.00 -14.98 -9.40
C THR A 245 5.35 -16.45 -9.63
N MET A 246 5.20 -16.90 -10.88
CA MET A 246 5.65 -18.22 -11.35
C MET A 246 6.98 -18.16 -12.11
N LYS A 247 7.71 -17.03 -12.11
CA LYS A 247 8.91 -16.86 -12.94
C LYS A 247 10.03 -17.89 -12.72
N ASN A 248 10.06 -18.52 -11.55
CA ASN A 248 11.08 -19.50 -11.17
C ASN A 248 10.62 -20.96 -11.34
N THR A 249 9.41 -21.19 -11.88
CA THR A 249 8.77 -22.51 -11.98
C THR A 249 8.13 -22.70 -13.35
N HIS A 250 7.80 -23.95 -13.69
CA HIS A 250 7.13 -24.28 -14.95
C HIS A 250 5.64 -23.95 -14.86
N THR A 251 5.21 -22.94 -15.63
CA THR A 251 3.81 -22.55 -15.76
C THR A 251 2.96 -23.66 -16.41
N PRO A 252 1.94 -24.20 -15.73
CA PRO A 252 1.10 -25.29 -16.25
C PRO A 252 0.06 -24.76 -17.26
N TRP A 253 0.50 -24.43 -18.47
CA TRP A 253 -0.31 -23.78 -19.50
C TRP A 253 -1.65 -24.44 -19.80
N TRP A 254 -1.71 -25.77 -19.78
CA TRP A 254 -2.97 -26.47 -20.03
C TRP A 254 -4.03 -26.21 -18.96
N LEU A 255 -3.62 -26.18 -17.68
CA LEU A 255 -4.49 -25.85 -16.56
C LEU A 255 -4.92 -24.38 -16.61
N VAL A 256 -3.98 -23.47 -16.90
CA VAL A 256 -4.26 -22.04 -17.09
C VAL A 256 -5.34 -21.83 -18.15
N ILE A 257 -5.17 -22.44 -19.33
CA ILE A 257 -6.14 -22.32 -20.43
C ILE A 257 -7.50 -22.88 -20.00
N LYS A 258 -7.55 -24.08 -19.41
CA LYS A 258 -8.81 -24.69 -18.95
C LYS A 258 -9.57 -23.80 -17.97
N PHE A 259 -8.86 -23.12 -17.07
CA PHE A 259 -9.45 -22.27 -16.04
C PHE A 259 -9.93 -20.91 -16.55
N TYR A 260 -9.23 -20.34 -17.54
CA TYR A 260 -9.46 -18.94 -17.96
C TYR A 260 -10.08 -18.76 -19.36
N TRP A 261 -10.06 -19.76 -20.26
CA TRP A 261 -10.38 -19.57 -21.68
C TRP A 261 -11.73 -18.89 -21.93
N ALA A 262 -12.79 -19.30 -21.21
CA ALA A 262 -14.14 -18.78 -21.44
C ALA A 262 -14.23 -17.29 -21.05
N ARG A 263 -13.63 -16.92 -19.91
CA ARG A 263 -13.58 -15.52 -19.45
C ARG A 263 -12.72 -14.68 -20.38
N LEU A 264 -11.53 -15.17 -20.74
CA LEU A 264 -10.62 -14.48 -21.65
C LEU A 264 -11.28 -14.21 -23.01
N LEU A 265 -12.03 -15.17 -23.54
CA LEU A 265 -12.76 -15.02 -24.80
C LEU A 265 -13.80 -13.89 -24.71
N VAL A 266 -14.62 -13.88 -23.66
CA VAL A 266 -15.66 -12.85 -23.47
C VAL A 266 -15.04 -11.45 -23.33
N VAL A 267 -14.02 -11.31 -22.49
CA VAL A 267 -13.30 -10.03 -22.29
C VAL A 267 -12.68 -9.57 -23.60
N SER A 268 -12.05 -10.48 -24.35
CA SER A 268 -11.42 -10.19 -25.64
C SER A 268 -12.41 -9.72 -26.70
N ILE A 269 -13.62 -10.31 -26.77
CA ILE A 269 -14.66 -9.90 -27.72
C ILE A 269 -15.17 -8.50 -27.38
N ILE A 270 -15.43 -8.23 -26.09
CA ILE A 270 -15.89 -6.90 -25.65
C ILE A 270 -14.82 -5.85 -25.97
N TRP A 271 -13.56 -6.14 -25.70
CA TRP A 271 -12.45 -5.21 -25.97
C TRP A 271 -12.24 -5.00 -27.47
N PHE A 272 -12.30 -6.06 -28.28
CA PHE A 272 -12.25 -5.96 -29.74
C PHE A 272 -13.34 -5.02 -30.25
N ILE A 273 -14.58 -5.20 -29.80
CA ILE A 273 -15.70 -4.34 -30.21
C ILE A 273 -15.44 -2.90 -29.78
N TYR A 274 -15.03 -2.67 -28.54
CA TYR A 274 -14.77 -1.34 -28.03
C TYR A 274 -13.72 -0.59 -28.87
N ASP A 275 -12.54 -1.20 -29.06
CA ASP A 275 -11.44 -0.58 -29.79
C ASP A 275 -11.76 -0.42 -31.30
N PHE A 276 -12.52 -1.36 -31.89
CA PHE A 276 -13.05 -1.22 -33.26
C PHE A 276 -13.87 0.05 -33.44
N LEU A 277 -14.62 0.46 -32.41
CA LEU A 277 -15.43 1.66 -32.43
C LEU A 277 -14.62 2.90 -32.07
N THR A 278 -14.03 2.92 -30.87
CA THR A 278 -13.44 4.12 -30.27
C THR A 278 -12.32 4.71 -31.12
N TYR A 279 -11.38 3.88 -31.62
CA TYR A 279 -10.29 4.37 -32.46
C TYR A 279 -10.78 4.85 -33.83
N SER A 280 -11.73 4.15 -34.44
CA SER A 280 -12.28 4.55 -35.73
C SER A 280 -13.00 5.89 -35.64
N PHE A 281 -13.88 6.05 -34.65
CA PHE A 281 -14.56 7.32 -34.40
C PHE A 281 -13.55 8.45 -34.07
N SER A 282 -12.56 8.19 -33.22
CA SER A 282 -11.54 9.20 -32.88
C SER A 282 -10.72 9.65 -34.10
N ILE A 283 -10.15 8.71 -34.86
CA ILE A 283 -9.26 8.99 -36.00
C ILE A 283 -10.02 9.72 -37.13
N TYR A 284 -11.26 9.32 -37.43
CA TYR A 284 -12.04 9.87 -38.53
C TYR A 284 -12.89 11.09 -38.17
N SER A 285 -13.01 11.45 -36.88
CA SER A 285 -13.77 12.63 -36.42
C SER A 285 -13.38 13.92 -37.15
N SER A 286 -12.08 14.16 -37.34
CA SER A 286 -11.55 15.34 -38.02
C SER A 286 -11.89 15.37 -39.52
N ALA A 287 -11.87 14.22 -40.18
CA ALA A 287 -12.24 14.08 -41.58
C ALA A 287 -13.74 14.33 -41.78
N TRP A 288 -14.59 13.81 -40.89
CA TRP A 288 -16.03 14.10 -40.90
C TRP A 288 -16.32 15.58 -40.67
N LEU A 289 -15.67 16.20 -39.70
CA LEU A 289 -15.83 17.63 -39.46
C LEU A 289 -15.36 18.47 -40.65
N ALA A 290 -14.32 18.04 -41.37
CA ALA A 290 -13.89 18.71 -42.60
C ALA A 290 -14.99 18.66 -43.68
N ILE A 291 -15.65 17.50 -43.86
CA ILE A 291 -16.76 17.33 -44.79
C ILE A 291 -17.94 18.25 -44.41
N ILE A 292 -18.33 18.26 -43.12
CA ILE A 292 -19.47 19.06 -42.63
C ILE A 292 -19.20 20.57 -42.76
N LEU A 293 -17.97 21.03 -42.49
CA LEU A 293 -17.60 22.45 -42.53
C LEU A 293 -17.29 22.94 -43.96
N GLY A 294 -16.95 22.03 -44.88
CA GLY A 294 -16.60 22.31 -46.27
C GLY A 294 -15.15 22.75 -46.48
N ASP A 295 -14.65 22.59 -47.72
CA ASP A 295 -13.24 22.79 -48.11
C ASP A 295 -12.71 24.22 -47.91
N THR A 296 -13.60 25.20 -47.76
CA THR A 296 -13.24 26.62 -47.54
C THR A 296 -12.88 26.95 -46.09
N ALA A 297 -13.13 26.04 -45.14
CA ALA A 297 -12.83 26.28 -43.73
C ALA A 297 -11.33 26.16 -43.44
N PRO A 298 -10.72 27.10 -42.69
CA PRO A 298 -9.31 26.99 -42.32
C PRO A 298 -9.08 25.78 -41.41
N LEU A 299 -7.95 25.08 -41.59
CA LEU A 299 -7.69 23.77 -40.98
C LEU A 299 -7.71 23.81 -39.44
N TRP A 300 -7.28 24.91 -38.83
CA TRP A 300 -7.33 25.08 -37.38
C TRP A 300 -8.75 25.06 -36.82
N LYS A 301 -9.78 25.47 -37.58
CA LYS A 301 -11.18 25.40 -37.14
C LYS A 301 -11.67 23.96 -37.08
N THR A 302 -11.33 23.14 -38.09
CA THR A 302 -11.63 21.71 -38.09
C THR A 302 -10.96 21.02 -36.90
N PHE A 303 -9.69 21.33 -36.64
CA PHE A 303 -8.99 20.80 -35.48
C PHE A 303 -9.58 21.31 -34.16
N GLY A 304 -10.01 22.57 -34.07
CA GLY A 304 -10.68 23.11 -32.89
C GLY A 304 -11.98 22.38 -32.55
N TRP A 305 -12.84 22.09 -33.53
CA TRP A 305 -14.04 21.27 -33.32
C TRP A 305 -13.69 19.82 -32.94
N THR A 306 -12.62 19.26 -33.53
CA THR A 306 -12.13 17.93 -33.15
C THR A 306 -11.68 17.90 -31.68
N THR A 307 -10.99 18.94 -31.21
CA THR A 307 -10.61 19.07 -29.80
C THR A 307 -11.82 19.12 -28.89
N ILE A 308 -12.88 19.84 -29.27
CA ILE A 308 -14.11 19.89 -28.47
C ILE A 308 -14.74 18.49 -28.38
N ILE A 309 -14.81 17.73 -29.49
CA ILE A 309 -15.28 16.34 -29.47
C ILE A 309 -14.43 15.51 -28.50
N ASN A 310 -13.10 15.60 -28.59
CA ASN A 310 -12.21 14.81 -27.73
C ASN A 310 -12.33 15.22 -26.25
N CYS A 311 -12.68 16.46 -25.92
CA CYS A 311 -12.94 16.86 -24.55
C CYS A 311 -14.13 16.11 -23.91
N PHE A 312 -15.05 15.55 -24.70
CA PHE A 312 -16.14 14.72 -24.17
C PHE A 312 -15.70 13.35 -23.67
N TYR A 313 -14.50 12.87 -24.02
CA TYR A 313 -13.95 11.67 -23.39
C TYR A 313 -13.80 11.85 -21.86
N LEU A 314 -13.34 13.03 -21.41
CA LEU A 314 -13.02 13.29 -20.00
C LEU A 314 -14.21 13.21 -19.03
N PRO A 315 -15.39 13.83 -19.27
CA PRO A 315 -16.54 13.66 -18.39
C PRO A 315 -16.99 12.20 -18.28
N GLY A 316 -16.89 11.45 -19.39
CA GLY A 316 -17.20 10.02 -19.45
C GLY A 316 -16.28 9.22 -18.56
N ALA A 317 -14.96 9.32 -18.77
CA ALA A 317 -13.97 8.56 -18.02
C ALA A 317 -13.86 8.98 -16.55
N ILE A 318 -13.90 10.29 -16.26
CA ILE A 318 -13.83 10.76 -14.87
C ILE A 318 -15.11 10.38 -14.13
N GLY A 319 -16.29 10.64 -14.71
CA GLY A 319 -17.57 10.28 -14.09
C GLY A 319 -17.74 8.77 -13.94
N GLY A 320 -17.38 8.03 -15.00
CA GLY A 320 -17.36 6.57 -15.03
C GLY A 320 -16.46 5.96 -13.96
N ALA A 321 -15.27 6.52 -13.72
CA ALA A 321 -14.38 6.10 -12.63
C ALA A 321 -15.08 6.04 -11.26
N PHE A 322 -15.85 7.07 -10.90
CA PHE A 322 -16.61 7.07 -9.64
C PHE A 322 -17.78 6.09 -9.67
N LEU A 323 -18.47 5.98 -10.81
CA LEU A 323 -19.60 5.08 -10.97
C LEU A 323 -19.17 3.61 -10.95
N SER A 324 -17.97 3.28 -11.40
CA SER A 324 -17.38 1.95 -11.33
C SER A 324 -17.06 1.49 -9.91
N ASP A 325 -16.81 2.41 -8.97
CA ASP A 325 -16.76 2.06 -7.54
C ASP A 325 -18.16 1.77 -6.97
N ILE A 326 -19.18 2.51 -7.40
CA ILE A 326 -20.55 2.44 -6.85
C ILE A 326 -21.32 1.25 -7.41
N LEU A 327 -21.34 1.10 -8.73
CA LEU A 327 -22.11 0.08 -9.46
C LEU A 327 -21.34 -1.24 -9.61
N GLY A 328 -20.01 -1.17 -9.48
CA GLY A 328 -19.09 -2.23 -9.86
C GLY A 328 -18.82 -2.29 -11.37
N PRO A 329 -17.64 -2.80 -11.80
CA PRO A 329 -17.18 -2.67 -13.18
C PRO A 329 -18.06 -3.35 -14.22
N ARG A 330 -18.62 -4.52 -13.89
CA ARG A 330 -19.51 -5.27 -14.78
C ARG A 330 -20.79 -4.49 -15.12
N ILE A 331 -21.45 -3.93 -14.11
CA ILE A 331 -22.72 -3.23 -14.29
C ILE A 331 -22.49 -1.88 -14.95
N ALA A 332 -21.44 -1.15 -14.56
CA ALA A 332 -21.04 0.09 -15.20
C ALA A 332 -20.79 -0.14 -16.71
N LEU A 333 -19.94 -1.12 -17.07
CA LEU A 333 -19.65 -1.47 -18.46
C LEU A 333 -20.93 -1.74 -19.26
N GLY A 334 -21.76 -2.67 -18.80
CA GLY A 334 -22.96 -3.09 -19.53
C GLY A 334 -24.01 -1.98 -19.66
N SER A 335 -24.18 -1.16 -18.63
CA SER A 335 -25.21 -0.11 -18.62
C SER A 335 -24.84 1.06 -19.52
N PHE A 336 -23.58 1.52 -19.45
CA PHE A 336 -23.12 2.65 -20.24
C PHE A 336 -22.90 2.28 -21.71
N VAL A 337 -22.42 1.08 -22.03
CA VAL A 337 -22.35 0.63 -23.43
C VAL A 337 -23.74 0.44 -24.06
N LEU A 338 -24.73 0.02 -23.27
CA LEU A 338 -26.12 -0.04 -23.73
C LEU A 338 -26.65 1.38 -24.02
N ALA A 339 -26.42 2.32 -23.10
CA ALA A 339 -26.80 3.72 -23.28
C ALA A 339 -26.10 4.34 -24.50
N GLN A 340 -24.81 4.05 -24.71
CA GLN A 340 -24.05 4.45 -25.90
C GLN A 340 -24.73 3.94 -27.17
N GLY A 341 -25.13 2.67 -27.22
CA GLY A 341 -25.83 2.11 -28.38
C GLY A 341 -27.18 2.79 -28.65
N ILE A 342 -27.95 3.11 -27.60
CA ILE A 342 -29.21 3.84 -27.74
C ILE A 342 -28.96 5.25 -28.32
N VAL A 343 -27.98 5.98 -27.78
CA VAL A 343 -27.62 7.31 -28.28
C VAL A 343 -27.07 7.24 -29.71
N GLY A 344 -26.33 6.18 -30.06
CA GLY A 344 -25.84 5.98 -31.42
C GLY A 344 -26.97 5.76 -32.44
N PHE A 345 -28.05 5.05 -32.08
CA PHE A 345 -29.23 4.97 -32.94
C PHE A 345 -29.96 6.31 -33.07
N ILE A 346 -30.04 7.09 -31.98
CA ILE A 346 -30.57 8.46 -32.02
C ILE A 346 -29.72 9.33 -32.95
N MET A 347 -28.40 9.25 -32.84
CA MET A 347 -27.44 9.96 -33.70
C MET A 347 -27.65 9.59 -35.18
N SER A 348 -27.78 8.30 -35.48
CA SER A 348 -28.08 7.83 -36.83
C SER A 348 -29.43 8.38 -37.35
N GLY A 349 -30.48 8.39 -36.52
CA GLY A 349 -31.79 8.95 -36.91
C GLY A 349 -31.76 10.46 -37.14
N CYS A 350 -30.99 11.20 -36.34
CA CYS A 350 -30.92 12.66 -36.40
C CYS A 350 -29.85 13.19 -37.37
N TYR A 351 -28.96 12.34 -37.89
CA TYR A 351 -27.83 12.75 -38.74
C TYR A 351 -28.21 13.69 -39.90
N PRO A 352 -29.30 13.49 -40.66
CA PRO A 352 -29.70 14.39 -41.76
C PRO A 352 -30.04 15.83 -41.34
N TYR A 353 -30.20 16.07 -40.05
CA TYR A 353 -30.42 17.40 -39.47
C TYR A 353 -29.14 18.00 -38.89
N LEU A 354 -28.13 17.16 -38.63
CA LEU A 354 -26.87 17.51 -37.95
C LEU A 354 -25.69 17.64 -38.93
N ASP A 355 -25.79 17.08 -40.13
CA ASP A 355 -24.78 17.08 -41.20
C ASP A 355 -24.53 18.44 -41.88
N LYS A 356 -25.04 19.54 -41.31
CA LYS A 356 -24.95 20.89 -41.87
C LYS A 356 -23.95 21.74 -41.08
N ALA A 357 -23.20 22.57 -41.78
CA ALA A 357 -22.25 23.51 -41.18
C ALA A 357 -22.91 24.43 -40.11
N SER A 358 -24.17 24.84 -40.32
CA SER A 358 -24.92 25.69 -39.38
C SER A 358 -25.28 24.98 -38.06
N THR A 359 -25.30 23.65 -38.04
CA THR A 359 -25.69 22.82 -36.90
C THR A 359 -24.52 22.01 -36.32
N VAL A 360 -23.28 22.32 -36.71
CA VAL A 360 -22.08 21.57 -36.30
C VAL A 360 -21.94 21.44 -34.78
N GLY A 361 -22.38 22.45 -34.00
CA GLY A 361 -22.39 22.36 -32.54
C GLY A 361 -23.31 21.27 -32.01
N GLY A 362 -24.48 21.07 -32.64
CA GLY A 362 -25.41 19.99 -32.29
C GLY A 362 -24.83 18.61 -32.62
N PHE A 363 -24.17 18.47 -33.78
CA PHE A 363 -23.44 17.26 -34.15
C PHE A 363 -22.38 16.91 -33.10
N VAL A 364 -21.55 17.90 -32.74
CA VAL A 364 -20.47 17.75 -31.75
C VAL A 364 -20.99 17.34 -30.38
N VAL A 365 -22.12 17.89 -29.92
CA VAL A 365 -22.69 17.53 -28.61
C VAL A 365 -23.22 16.10 -28.59
N VAL A 366 -24.03 15.71 -29.58
CA VAL A 366 -24.61 14.35 -29.61
C VAL A 366 -23.53 13.30 -29.79
N TYR A 367 -22.57 13.57 -30.67
CA TYR A 367 -21.41 12.70 -30.86
C TYR A 367 -20.52 12.66 -29.61
N GLY A 368 -20.29 13.79 -28.97
CA GLY A 368 -19.58 13.88 -27.70
C GLY A 368 -20.22 13.01 -26.61
N ILE A 369 -21.55 13.10 -26.43
CA ILE A 369 -22.28 12.25 -25.47
C ILE A 369 -22.13 10.76 -25.83
N PHE A 370 -22.20 10.41 -27.11
CA PHE A 370 -21.96 9.03 -27.56
C PHE A 370 -20.56 8.54 -27.14
N LEU A 371 -19.52 9.37 -27.28
CA LEU A 371 -18.16 9.03 -26.84
C LEU A 371 -18.05 8.96 -25.31
N SER A 372 -18.61 9.93 -24.57
CA SER A 372 -18.60 9.93 -23.10
C SER A 372 -19.21 8.66 -22.51
N LEU A 373 -20.31 8.16 -23.10
CA LEU A 373 -20.94 6.91 -22.66
C LEU A 373 -20.09 5.68 -22.97
N GLY A 374 -19.32 5.72 -24.06
CA GLY A 374 -18.31 4.70 -24.36
C GLY A 374 -17.22 4.63 -23.30
N GLU A 375 -16.69 5.77 -22.86
CA GLU A 375 -15.67 5.79 -21.82
C GLU A 375 -16.21 5.35 -20.46
N ALA A 376 -17.36 5.89 -20.04
CA ALA A 376 -17.99 5.49 -18.78
C ALA A 376 -18.36 3.99 -18.75
N GLY A 377 -18.52 3.37 -19.93
CA GLY A 377 -18.78 1.97 -20.12
C GLY A 377 -17.51 1.16 -20.33
N PRO A 378 -17.23 0.63 -21.53
CA PRO A 378 -16.09 -0.26 -21.72
C PRO A 378 -14.74 0.43 -21.59
N GLY A 379 -14.60 1.74 -21.87
CA GLY A 379 -13.31 2.44 -21.75
C GLY A 379 -12.70 2.31 -20.36
N ASP A 380 -13.44 2.73 -19.35
CA ASP A 380 -13.01 2.65 -17.96
C ASP A 380 -12.94 1.19 -17.45
N ASN A 381 -13.87 0.36 -17.89
CA ASN A 381 -14.14 -0.90 -17.19
C ASN A 381 -13.50 -2.13 -17.83
N ILE A 382 -13.20 -2.15 -19.14
CA ILE A 382 -12.71 -3.38 -19.78
C ILE A 382 -11.29 -3.74 -19.34
N GLY A 383 -10.41 -2.75 -19.22
CA GLY A 383 -9.06 -2.94 -18.67
C GLY A 383 -9.14 -3.39 -17.21
N LEU A 384 -10.00 -2.74 -16.41
CA LEU A 384 -10.22 -3.11 -15.01
C LEU A 384 -10.75 -4.54 -14.86
N VAL A 385 -11.67 -4.97 -15.73
CA VAL A 385 -12.17 -6.34 -15.80
C VAL A 385 -11.02 -7.29 -16.11
N ALA A 386 -10.24 -7.02 -17.17
CA ALA A 386 -9.13 -7.88 -17.57
C ALA A 386 -8.06 -8.04 -16.48
N SER A 387 -7.74 -6.96 -15.75
CA SER A 387 -6.76 -7.01 -14.67
C SER A 387 -7.27 -7.71 -13.41
N LYS A 388 -8.59 -7.63 -13.13
CA LYS A 388 -9.16 -8.19 -11.90
C LYS A 388 -9.66 -9.62 -12.03
N THR A 389 -10.00 -10.09 -13.23
CA THR A 389 -10.54 -11.45 -13.45
C THR A 389 -9.46 -12.50 -13.76
N SER A 390 -8.21 -12.22 -13.37
CA SER A 390 -7.09 -13.13 -13.55
C SER A 390 -6.15 -13.09 -12.34
N ALA A 391 -5.58 -14.26 -12.04
CA ALA A 391 -4.58 -14.41 -10.99
C ALA A 391 -3.26 -13.74 -11.37
N THR A 392 -2.59 -13.17 -10.37
CA THR A 392 -1.36 -12.38 -10.45
C THR A 392 -0.26 -13.12 -11.20
N ALA A 393 -0.14 -14.43 -11.01
CA ALA A 393 0.83 -15.30 -11.66
C ALA A 393 0.82 -15.26 -13.20
N ILE A 394 -0.36 -15.06 -13.80
CA ILE A 394 -0.58 -15.11 -15.25
C ILE A 394 -1.24 -13.84 -15.80
N ARG A 395 -1.42 -12.82 -14.95
CA ARG A 395 -2.19 -11.62 -15.24
C ARG A 395 -1.59 -10.84 -16.40
N GLY A 396 -0.27 -10.75 -16.50
CA GLY A 396 0.43 -10.07 -17.59
C GLY A 396 0.03 -10.64 -18.96
N GLN A 397 0.05 -11.97 -19.11
CA GLN A 397 -0.30 -12.65 -20.35
C GLN A 397 -1.81 -12.69 -20.60
N TYR A 398 -2.63 -12.90 -19.57
CA TYR A 398 -4.09 -12.81 -19.71
C TYR A 398 -4.50 -11.43 -20.23
N TYR A 399 -3.99 -10.37 -19.58
CA TYR A 399 -4.25 -8.99 -19.97
C TYR A 399 -3.70 -8.69 -21.36
N ALA A 400 -2.49 -9.16 -21.69
CA ALA A 400 -1.88 -8.98 -23.00
C ALA A 400 -2.73 -9.56 -24.13
N ILE A 401 -3.25 -10.78 -23.97
CA ILE A 401 -4.08 -11.42 -25.00
C ILE A 401 -5.39 -10.63 -25.18
N ALA A 402 -6.04 -10.26 -24.08
CA ALA A 402 -7.28 -9.47 -24.13
C ALA A 402 -7.06 -8.10 -24.81
N ALA A 403 -6.00 -7.39 -24.42
CA ALA A 403 -5.65 -6.07 -24.96
C ALA A 403 -5.19 -6.16 -26.43
N ALA A 404 -4.52 -7.26 -26.83
CA ALA A 404 -4.16 -7.54 -28.21
C ALA A 404 -5.40 -7.71 -29.10
N MET A 405 -6.42 -8.42 -28.60
CA MET A 405 -7.69 -8.51 -29.33
C MET A 405 -8.37 -7.15 -29.47
N GLY A 406 -8.27 -6.27 -28.45
CA GLY A 406 -8.65 -4.86 -28.56
C GLY A 406 -7.95 -4.17 -29.74
N LYS A 407 -6.61 -4.21 -29.79
CA LYS A 407 -5.84 -3.53 -30.85
C LYS A 407 -6.02 -4.13 -32.23
N ILE A 408 -6.33 -5.42 -32.34
CA ILE A 408 -6.81 -6.02 -33.59
C ILE A 408 -8.15 -5.40 -33.99
N GLY A 409 -9.06 -5.18 -33.04
CA GLY A 409 -10.29 -4.42 -33.24
C GLY A 409 -10.03 -3.02 -33.80
N ALA A 410 -9.14 -2.24 -33.17
CA ALA A 410 -8.74 -0.91 -33.65
C ALA A 410 -8.18 -0.93 -35.09
N PHE A 411 -7.29 -1.89 -35.37
CA PHE A 411 -6.73 -2.09 -36.69
C PHE A 411 -7.83 -2.39 -37.72
N VAL A 412 -8.71 -3.35 -37.44
CA VAL A 412 -9.81 -3.74 -38.33
C VAL A 412 -10.78 -2.57 -38.54
N GLY A 413 -11.17 -1.87 -37.47
CA GLY A 413 -12.08 -0.72 -37.53
C GLY A 413 -11.58 0.37 -38.47
N THR A 414 -10.29 0.67 -38.39
CA THR A 414 -9.64 1.68 -39.26
C THR A 414 -9.79 1.36 -40.75
N TYR A 415 -9.76 0.08 -41.14
CA TYR A 415 -9.96 -0.31 -42.56
C TYR A 415 -11.44 -0.45 -42.93
N ILE A 416 -12.29 -0.89 -42.00
CA ILE A 416 -13.69 -1.22 -42.28
C ILE A 416 -14.58 0.02 -42.34
N PHE A 417 -14.34 1.04 -41.51
CA PHE A 417 -15.19 2.25 -41.49
C PHE A 417 -15.28 2.94 -42.86
N PRO A 418 -14.18 3.25 -43.56
CA PRO A 418 -14.24 3.84 -44.90
C PRO A 418 -15.00 2.96 -45.92
N ILE A 419 -14.93 1.64 -45.78
CA ILE A 419 -15.63 0.69 -46.64
C ILE A 419 -17.14 0.75 -46.39
N ILE A 420 -17.57 0.84 -45.12
CA ILE A 420 -18.99 1.01 -44.75
C ILE A 420 -19.53 2.28 -45.42
N GLN A 421 -18.81 3.39 -45.31
CA GLN A 421 -19.24 4.66 -45.89
C GLN A 421 -19.29 4.62 -47.42
N LYS A 422 -18.23 4.10 -48.06
CA LYS A 422 -18.14 4.01 -49.51
C LYS A 422 -19.26 3.14 -50.12
N ASN A 423 -19.63 2.06 -49.44
CA ASN A 423 -20.65 1.12 -49.89
C ASN A 423 -22.06 1.48 -49.39
N ALA A 424 -22.21 2.57 -48.63
CA ALA A 424 -23.52 3.05 -48.19
C ALA A 424 -24.40 3.39 -49.40
N PRO A 425 -25.73 3.20 -49.32
CA PRO A 425 -26.63 3.58 -50.41
C PRO A 425 -26.50 5.07 -50.77
N GLY A 426 -25.98 5.37 -51.96
CA GLY A 426 -25.68 6.74 -52.41
C GLY A 426 -24.23 7.18 -52.25
N GLY A 427 -23.34 6.32 -51.75
CA GLY A 427 -21.90 6.58 -51.60
C GLY A 427 -21.52 7.28 -50.30
N ALA A 428 -20.23 7.58 -50.14
CA ALA A 428 -19.66 8.11 -48.90
C ALA A 428 -20.20 9.51 -48.51
N ASP A 429 -20.52 10.34 -49.49
CA ASP A 429 -21.03 11.71 -49.28
C ASP A 429 -22.56 11.77 -49.10
N SER A 430 -23.23 10.61 -49.11
CA SER A 430 -24.66 10.54 -48.85
C SER A 430 -24.98 10.61 -47.36
N ASN A 431 -26.22 10.96 -47.00
CA ASN A 431 -26.70 10.89 -45.62
C ASN A 431 -26.48 9.50 -45.02
N ARG A 432 -26.65 8.44 -45.82
CA ARG A 432 -26.40 7.05 -45.41
C ARG A 432 -24.92 6.79 -45.09
N GLY A 433 -24.01 7.38 -45.86
CA GLY A 433 -22.57 7.34 -45.62
C GLY A 433 -22.18 7.87 -44.24
N GLY A 434 -22.94 8.82 -43.68
CA GLY A 434 -22.78 9.27 -42.30
C GLY A 434 -23.57 8.48 -41.26
N GLN A 435 -24.73 7.93 -41.61
CA GLN A 435 -25.62 7.20 -40.70
C GLN A 435 -25.18 5.76 -40.39
N ASP A 436 -24.74 5.04 -41.43
CA ASP A 436 -24.48 3.60 -41.36
C ASP A 436 -23.35 3.24 -40.37
N PRO A 437 -22.25 4.02 -40.24
CA PRO A 437 -21.26 3.80 -39.19
C PRO A 437 -21.85 3.85 -37.78
N PHE A 438 -22.70 4.84 -37.46
CA PHE A 438 -23.37 4.91 -36.16
C PHE A 438 -24.35 3.76 -35.96
N PHE A 439 -25.06 3.34 -37.01
CA PHE A 439 -25.99 2.21 -36.94
C PHE A 439 -25.29 0.89 -36.61
N VAL A 440 -24.23 0.55 -37.35
CA VAL A 440 -23.42 -0.67 -37.13
C VAL A 440 -22.82 -0.66 -35.72
N SER A 441 -22.27 0.49 -35.33
CA SER A 441 -21.66 0.67 -34.02
C SER A 441 -22.65 0.45 -32.87
N SER A 442 -23.85 1.01 -33.01
CA SER A 442 -24.91 0.89 -32.00
C SER A 442 -25.36 -0.56 -31.80
N ALA A 443 -25.45 -1.33 -32.88
CA ALA A 443 -25.77 -2.76 -32.80
C ALA A 443 -24.68 -3.54 -32.05
N LEU A 444 -23.41 -3.24 -32.32
CA LEU A 444 -22.27 -3.85 -31.63
C LEU A 444 -22.21 -3.46 -30.14
N CYS A 445 -22.55 -2.21 -29.80
CA CYS A 445 -22.68 -1.77 -28.41
C CYS A 445 -23.72 -2.59 -27.64
N ILE A 446 -24.90 -2.83 -28.22
CA ILE A 446 -25.95 -3.65 -27.59
C ILE A 446 -25.49 -5.10 -27.42
N PHE A 447 -24.82 -5.66 -28.44
CA PHE A 447 -24.26 -7.01 -28.34
C PHE A 447 -23.22 -7.09 -27.21
N SER A 448 -22.33 -6.09 -27.10
CA SER A 448 -21.35 -5.97 -26.02
C SER A 448 -22.03 -5.86 -24.64
N ALA A 449 -23.12 -5.10 -24.53
CA ALA A 449 -23.92 -5.01 -23.30
C ALA A 449 -24.45 -6.38 -22.87
N CYS A 450 -24.98 -7.17 -23.82
CA CYS A 450 -25.46 -8.52 -23.54
C CYS A 450 -24.33 -9.42 -23.01
N LEU A 451 -23.16 -9.40 -23.65
CA LEU A 451 -22.00 -10.17 -23.16
C LEU A 451 -21.61 -9.74 -21.74
N ALA A 452 -21.59 -8.44 -21.46
CA ALA A 452 -21.27 -7.90 -20.15
C ALA A 452 -22.26 -8.34 -19.07
N PHE A 453 -23.56 -8.20 -19.34
CA PHE A 453 -24.60 -8.53 -18.37
C PHE A 453 -24.73 -10.02 -18.10
N PHE A 454 -24.47 -10.89 -19.07
CA PHE A 454 -24.75 -12.32 -18.92
C PHE A 454 -23.50 -13.18 -18.73
N LEU A 455 -22.34 -12.78 -19.23
CA LEU A 455 -21.15 -13.64 -19.30
C LEU A 455 -19.95 -13.16 -18.48
N LEU A 456 -19.90 -11.88 -18.07
CA LEU A 456 -18.84 -11.41 -17.17
C LEU A 456 -19.12 -11.82 -15.72
N PRO A 457 -18.10 -12.19 -14.93
CA PRO A 457 -18.26 -12.47 -13.51
C PRO A 457 -18.54 -11.19 -12.71
N HIS A 458 -18.99 -11.33 -11.47
CA HIS A 458 -19.06 -10.20 -10.56
C HIS A 458 -17.64 -9.76 -10.15
N ILE A 459 -17.40 -8.45 -10.07
CA ILE A 459 -16.08 -7.86 -9.81
C ILE A 459 -16.25 -6.80 -8.71
N GLY A 460 -15.55 -7.00 -7.61
CA GLY A 460 -15.51 -6.14 -6.44
C GLY A 460 -14.13 -5.54 -6.20
N GLN A 461 -13.91 -5.04 -4.98
CA GLN A 461 -12.69 -4.34 -4.60
C GLN A 461 -11.52 -5.30 -4.29
N ASP A 462 -11.79 -6.51 -3.79
CA ASP A 462 -10.80 -7.56 -3.45
C ASP A 462 -10.78 -8.75 -4.42
N THR A 463 -11.32 -8.57 -5.63
CA THR A 463 -11.43 -9.69 -6.60
C THR A 463 -10.08 -10.30 -6.96
N ILE A 464 -9.01 -9.49 -7.02
CA ILE A 464 -7.64 -9.98 -7.29
C ILE A 464 -7.24 -11.06 -6.28
N THR A 465 -7.32 -10.76 -4.99
CA THR A 465 -6.97 -11.71 -3.92
C THR A 465 -7.84 -12.96 -3.97
N SER A 466 -9.15 -12.79 -4.18
CA SER A 466 -10.07 -13.94 -4.31
C SER A 466 -9.77 -14.82 -5.52
N GLU A 467 -9.24 -14.24 -6.60
CA GLU A 467 -8.92 -14.95 -7.83
C GLU A 467 -7.59 -15.70 -7.70
N ASP A 468 -6.61 -15.11 -7.01
CA ASP A 468 -5.34 -15.77 -6.66
C ASP A 468 -5.60 -17.04 -5.82
N LEU A 469 -6.47 -16.96 -4.80
CA LEU A 469 -6.87 -18.10 -3.98
C LEU A 469 -7.54 -19.21 -4.80
N LYS A 470 -8.54 -18.87 -5.61
CA LYS A 470 -9.25 -19.85 -6.47
C LYS A 470 -8.32 -20.52 -7.46
N PHE A 471 -7.37 -19.77 -8.02
CA PHE A 471 -6.43 -20.31 -8.99
C PHE A 471 -5.43 -21.26 -8.32
N ARG A 472 -4.91 -20.92 -7.14
CA ARG A 472 -4.05 -21.83 -6.35
C ARG A 472 -4.77 -23.14 -5.99
N ALA A 473 -5.97 -23.04 -5.43
CA ALA A 473 -6.78 -24.22 -5.09
C ALA A 473 -7.01 -25.11 -6.32
N TYR A 474 -7.33 -24.51 -7.47
CA TYR A 474 -7.50 -25.25 -8.72
C TYR A 474 -6.23 -25.97 -9.18
N LEU A 475 -5.05 -25.36 -9.01
CA LEU A 475 -3.77 -25.98 -9.34
C LEU A 475 -3.47 -27.17 -8.42
N GLU A 476 -3.68 -27.02 -7.11
CA GLU A 476 -3.48 -28.07 -6.12
C GLU A 476 -4.41 -29.26 -6.36
N GLU A 477 -5.69 -29.01 -6.64
CA GLU A 477 -6.68 -30.04 -7.01
C GLU A 477 -6.27 -30.84 -8.26
N ASN A 478 -5.49 -30.23 -9.16
CA ASN A 478 -4.99 -30.86 -10.39
C ASN A 478 -3.54 -31.36 -10.25
N GLY A 479 -3.01 -31.46 -9.01
CA GLY A 479 -1.72 -32.07 -8.71
C GLY A 479 -0.50 -31.20 -9.00
N TRP A 480 -0.67 -29.88 -9.10
CA TRP A 480 0.44 -28.93 -9.27
C TRP A 480 0.81 -28.28 -7.93
N ASP A 481 2.10 -28.27 -7.61
CA ASP A 481 2.62 -27.82 -6.30
C ASP A 481 2.79 -26.29 -6.24
N THR A 482 1.85 -25.62 -5.58
CA THR A 482 1.80 -24.15 -5.40
C THR A 482 2.87 -23.60 -4.47
N ARG A 483 3.56 -24.43 -3.68
CA ARG A 483 4.70 -23.99 -2.84
C ARG A 483 5.87 -23.48 -3.67
N GLN A 484 5.90 -23.81 -4.96
CA GLN A 484 6.90 -23.33 -5.91
C GLN A 484 6.62 -21.91 -6.43
N MET A 485 5.46 -21.30 -6.09
CA MET A 485 5.12 -19.92 -6.43
C MET A 485 5.82 -18.92 -5.49
N GLY A 486 6.02 -17.70 -5.98
CA GLY A 486 6.68 -16.62 -5.25
C GLY A 486 8.10 -16.34 -5.71
N SER A 487 8.60 -15.15 -5.38
CA SER A 487 9.99 -14.76 -5.62
C SER A 487 10.92 -15.59 -4.73
N LYS A 488 12.20 -15.71 -5.10
CA LYS A 488 13.18 -16.45 -4.27
C LYS A 488 13.29 -15.84 -2.87
N ASP A 489 13.27 -14.52 -2.78
CA ASP A 489 13.33 -13.79 -1.53
C ASP A 489 12.08 -14.04 -0.67
N TYR A 490 10.90 -14.10 -1.30
CA TYR A 490 9.65 -14.46 -0.62
C TYR A 490 9.66 -15.90 -0.13
N GLN A 491 10.09 -16.85 -0.99
CA GLN A 491 10.17 -18.27 -0.65
C GLN A 491 11.13 -18.51 0.53
N MET A 492 12.32 -17.91 0.50
CA MET A 492 13.30 -18.00 1.60
C MET A 492 12.73 -17.48 2.92
N ASN A 493 12.08 -16.31 2.88
CA ASN A 493 11.46 -15.72 4.08
C ASN A 493 10.26 -16.54 4.58
N SER A 494 9.50 -17.16 3.66
CA SER A 494 8.35 -18.01 4.02
C SER A 494 8.78 -19.38 4.59
N SER A 495 9.84 -19.99 4.06
CA SER A 495 10.36 -21.27 4.56
C SER A 495 10.94 -21.14 5.96
N SER A 496 11.64 -20.04 6.27
CA SER A 496 12.14 -19.78 7.62
C SER A 496 11.01 -19.67 8.65
N SER A 497 9.89 -19.03 8.28
CA SER A 497 8.71 -18.96 9.15
C SER A 497 7.97 -20.29 9.30
N VAL A 498 7.94 -21.13 8.27
CA VAL A 498 7.31 -22.46 8.33
C VAL A 498 8.15 -23.44 9.14
N ASP A 499 9.48 -23.38 9.04
CA ASP A 499 10.38 -24.21 9.86
C ASP A 499 10.32 -23.81 11.35
N GLU A 500 10.12 -22.53 11.67
CA GLU A 500 9.85 -22.07 13.04
C GLU A 500 8.50 -22.56 13.56
N ILE A 501 7.45 -22.56 12.73
CA ILE A 501 6.12 -23.05 13.08
C ILE A 501 6.10 -24.58 13.22
N ALA A 502 6.77 -25.31 12.33
CA ALA A 502 6.89 -26.78 12.37
C ALA A 502 7.66 -27.25 13.61
N ASN A 503 8.75 -26.57 13.97
CA ASN A 503 9.48 -26.83 15.21
C ASN A 503 8.61 -26.55 16.45
N SER A 504 7.75 -25.52 16.42
CA SER A 504 6.81 -25.24 17.51
C SER A 504 5.63 -26.24 17.60
N ALA A 505 5.31 -26.93 16.51
CA ALA A 505 4.25 -27.93 16.43
C ALA A 505 4.73 -29.32 16.87
N GLU A 506 5.97 -29.72 16.55
CA GLU A 506 6.58 -30.96 17.06
C GLU A 506 6.83 -30.91 18.58
N GLU A 507 7.16 -29.73 19.11
CA GLU A 507 7.32 -29.52 20.56
C GLU A 507 5.99 -29.59 21.33
N LYS A 508 4.85 -29.37 20.65
CA LYS A 508 3.50 -29.51 21.23
C LYS A 508 2.92 -30.92 21.17
N GLN A 509 3.32 -31.76 20.22
CA GLN A 509 2.85 -33.16 20.14
C GLN A 509 3.59 -34.11 21.09
N THR A 510 4.78 -33.74 21.57
CA THR A 510 5.58 -34.58 22.48
C THR A 510 5.18 -34.45 23.96
N ASN A 511 4.30 -33.51 24.32
CA ASN A 511 3.90 -33.24 25.71
C ASN A 511 2.48 -33.70 26.12
N SER A 512 1.80 -34.52 25.30
CA SER A 512 0.47 -35.04 25.66
C SER A 512 0.33 -36.57 25.49
N SER A 513 0.81 -37.36 26.45
CA SER A 513 0.16 -38.64 26.84
C SER A 513 0.84 -39.30 28.04
N THR A 514 0.10 -39.49 29.14
CA THR A 514 0.38 -40.42 30.25
C THR A 514 -0.55 -41.66 30.15
N PRO A 515 -0.28 -42.77 30.87
CA PRO A 515 -0.08 -44.10 30.25
C PRO A 515 -1.32 -45.00 30.24
N TYR A 516 -1.36 -45.94 29.28
CA TYR A 516 -2.18 -47.15 29.36
C TYR A 516 -1.38 -48.41 28.96
N VAL A 517 -1.81 -49.53 29.52
CA VAL A 517 -1.09 -50.80 29.76
C VAL A 517 -1.16 -51.78 28.57
N GLN A 518 -0.05 -52.51 28.36
CA GLN A 518 0.15 -53.81 27.63
C GLN A 518 -0.20 -53.86 26.12
N SER A 519 0.61 -54.44 25.21
CA SER A 519 1.36 -55.71 25.25
C SER A 519 2.33 -55.83 24.06
N ARG A 520 3.38 -56.66 24.21
CA ARG A 520 4.15 -57.49 23.24
C ARG A 520 4.48 -56.89 21.84
N SER A 521 5.66 -57.04 21.22
CA SER A 521 6.87 -57.82 21.44
C SER A 521 7.82 -57.59 20.23
N LEU A 522 9.13 -57.70 20.46
CA LEU A 522 10.21 -58.16 19.55
C LEU A 522 10.85 -57.19 18.53
N GLN A 523 12.17 -57.04 18.76
CA GLN A 523 13.29 -57.09 17.79
C GLN A 523 13.89 -55.78 17.23
N ASN A 524 14.98 -55.38 17.91
CA ASN A 524 16.23 -54.75 17.44
C ASN A 524 16.87 -55.51 16.22
N PRO A 525 17.97 -55.05 15.56
CA PRO A 525 18.84 -53.88 15.85
C PRO A 525 19.40 -53.09 14.63
N GLY A 526 20.00 -51.92 14.91
CA GLY A 526 21.34 -51.60 14.37
C GLY A 526 21.52 -50.29 13.59
N ALA A 527 22.03 -49.25 14.26
CA ALA A 527 23.26 -48.53 13.86
C ALA A 527 23.56 -47.39 14.85
N LYS A 528 24.82 -47.31 15.26
CA LYS A 528 25.39 -46.39 16.26
C LYS A 528 25.73 -45.03 15.65
N TRP A 529 25.51 -43.95 16.40
CA TRP A 529 26.37 -42.76 16.41
C TRP A 529 26.46 -42.22 17.85
N THR A 530 27.68 -41.98 18.33
CA THR A 530 28.03 -41.59 19.71
C THR A 530 28.21 -40.07 19.85
N PRO A 531 27.75 -39.43 20.95
CA PRO A 531 28.09 -38.04 21.29
C PRO A 531 29.33 -37.93 22.20
N TYR A 532 30.03 -36.78 22.11
CA TYR A 532 31.08 -36.33 23.03
C TYR A 532 30.54 -36.02 24.44
N PRO A 533 31.36 -36.11 25.51
CA PRO A 533 30.90 -36.08 26.89
C PRO A 533 30.76 -34.65 27.47
N PRO A 534 29.89 -34.46 28.49
CA PRO A 534 29.80 -33.20 29.23
C PRO A 534 30.87 -33.10 30.34
N PRO A 535 31.25 -31.88 30.77
CA PRO A 535 32.18 -31.70 31.88
C PRO A 535 31.53 -32.02 33.23
N THR A 536 32.35 -32.63 34.08
CA THR A 536 32.11 -33.23 35.39
C THR A 536 31.59 -32.26 36.47
N GLN A 537 30.54 -32.68 37.18
CA GLN A 537 30.12 -32.10 38.45
C GLN A 537 31.01 -32.59 39.59
N ALA A 538 31.59 -31.66 40.35
CA ALA A 538 32.20 -31.94 41.64
C ALA A 538 31.13 -31.82 42.74
N SER A 539 31.00 -32.88 43.52
CA SER A 539 30.11 -33.02 44.68
C SER A 539 30.54 -32.11 45.84
N LEU A 540 29.61 -31.35 46.40
CA LEU A 540 29.70 -30.87 47.78
C LEU A 540 28.35 -31.07 48.48
N SER A 541 28.47 -31.69 49.65
CA SER A 541 27.48 -32.28 50.53
C SER A 541 26.47 -31.31 51.12
N SER A 542 25.24 -31.79 51.28
CA SER A 542 24.18 -31.23 52.13
C SER A 542 24.55 -31.23 53.61
N PRO A 543 24.11 -30.22 54.38
CA PRO A 543 23.84 -30.37 55.79
C PRO A 543 22.34 -30.31 56.11
N THR A 544 21.96 -31.27 56.92
CA THR A 544 20.82 -31.48 57.82
C THR A 544 20.00 -30.27 58.33
N ALA A 545 18.71 -30.57 58.51
CA ALA A 545 17.56 -29.83 59.03
C ALA A 545 17.73 -28.90 60.27
N SER A 546 17.02 -27.75 60.17
CA SER A 546 16.24 -26.95 61.16
C SER A 546 16.94 -26.36 62.40
N PRO A 547 16.68 -25.09 62.77
CA PRO A 547 15.36 -24.72 63.34
C PRO A 547 14.73 -23.46 62.73
N GLU A 548 13.41 -23.40 62.88
CA GLU A 548 12.52 -22.28 62.61
C GLU A 548 13.16 -20.92 62.97
N THR A 549 13.47 -20.13 61.95
CA THR A 549 13.52 -18.67 62.08
C THR A 549 12.41 -18.12 61.21
N SER A 550 11.52 -17.37 61.84
CA SER A 550 10.37 -16.70 61.25
C SER A 550 10.82 -15.82 60.08
N ASN A 551 10.70 -16.33 58.85
CA ASN A 551 10.64 -15.45 57.69
C ASN A 551 9.42 -14.56 57.86
N PRO A 552 9.56 -13.21 57.83
CA PRO A 552 8.40 -12.34 57.88
C PRO A 552 7.47 -12.75 56.75
N THR A 553 6.26 -13.14 57.10
CA THR A 553 5.18 -13.48 56.18
C THR A 553 4.87 -12.19 55.42
N TYR A 554 5.50 -12.02 54.26
CA TYR A 554 5.14 -10.97 53.34
C TYR A 554 3.82 -11.38 52.69
N THR A 555 2.72 -10.89 53.24
CA THR A 555 1.47 -10.76 52.50
C THR A 555 1.74 -9.80 51.35
N PRO A 556 1.60 -10.22 50.08
CA PRO A 556 1.70 -9.29 48.96
C PRO A 556 0.73 -8.14 49.20
N PRO A 557 1.14 -6.88 48.99
CA PRO A 557 0.23 -5.75 49.12
C PRO A 557 -0.93 -5.94 48.13
N ASP A 558 -2.12 -5.49 48.53
CA ASP A 558 -3.33 -5.56 47.70
C ASP A 558 -3.18 -4.80 46.36
N ALA A 559 -2.15 -3.95 46.21
CA ALA A 559 -1.79 -3.25 44.97
C ALA A 559 -0.27 -2.97 44.88
N VAL A 560 0.26 -2.96 43.65
CA VAL A 560 1.64 -2.55 43.34
C VAL A 560 1.62 -1.13 42.76
N PRO A 561 1.93 -0.07 43.53
CA PRO A 561 1.61 1.30 43.14
C PRO A 561 2.53 1.89 42.07
N ILE A 562 3.77 1.38 41.96
CA ILE A 562 4.81 1.94 41.09
C ILE A 562 5.25 0.87 40.09
N ALA A 563 5.42 1.27 38.83
CA ALA A 563 6.02 0.45 37.78
C ALA A 563 7.26 1.11 37.16
N ILE A 564 8.24 0.28 36.83
CA ILE A 564 9.40 0.64 36.02
C ILE A 564 9.30 -0.13 34.70
N ILE A 565 9.38 0.60 33.59
CA ILE A 565 9.32 0.00 32.25
C ILE A 565 10.72 0.07 31.65
N GLY A 566 11.34 -1.10 31.53
CA GLY A 566 12.66 -1.27 30.94
C GLY A 566 12.62 -1.16 29.42
N GLY A 567 13.60 -0.47 28.84
CA GLY A 567 13.83 -0.45 27.39
C GLY A 567 15.20 -1.03 27.04
N THR A 568 15.68 -0.76 25.83
CA THR A 568 17.07 -1.06 25.46
C THR A 568 18.04 -0.47 26.49
N GLY A 569 18.88 -1.32 27.10
CA GLY A 569 19.81 -0.95 28.16
C GLY A 569 19.33 -1.21 29.60
N LEU A 570 18.03 -1.50 29.82
CA LEU A 570 17.48 -1.84 31.13
C LEU A 570 16.52 -3.03 31.00
N SER A 571 17.05 -4.26 30.92
CA SER A 571 16.25 -5.49 30.77
C SER A 571 15.84 -6.14 32.09
N SER A 572 16.51 -5.82 33.20
CA SER A 572 16.18 -6.32 34.54
C SER A 572 16.78 -5.44 35.65
N LEU A 573 16.24 -5.60 36.86
CA LEU A 573 16.75 -4.98 38.09
C LEU A 573 17.42 -6.05 38.96
N PRO A 574 18.77 -6.10 39.01
CA PRO A 574 19.49 -7.13 39.76
C PRO A 574 19.45 -6.89 41.27
N SER A 575 19.53 -7.97 42.05
CA SER A 575 19.67 -7.94 43.51
C SER A 575 21.14 -7.88 43.94
N PRO A 576 21.51 -7.14 45.01
CA PRO A 576 20.79 -6.06 45.71
C PRO A 576 20.85 -4.71 44.94
N PRO A 577 20.03 -3.68 45.27
CA PRO A 577 19.10 -3.51 46.41
C PRO A 577 17.66 -4.00 46.18
N PHE A 578 17.41 -4.73 45.10
CA PHE A 578 16.08 -5.24 44.75
C PHE A 578 15.91 -6.69 45.19
N THR A 579 14.89 -6.98 46.01
CA THR A 579 14.54 -8.34 46.42
C THR A 579 13.34 -8.83 45.62
N PRO A 580 13.44 -9.92 44.84
CA PRO A 580 12.30 -10.49 44.14
C PRO A 580 11.22 -10.99 45.11
N LEU A 581 9.96 -10.61 44.87
CA LEU A 581 8.80 -11.01 45.67
C LEU A 581 7.89 -11.96 44.91
N ALA A 582 7.64 -11.68 43.63
CA ALA A 582 6.83 -12.52 42.75
C ALA A 582 7.20 -12.29 41.28
N LEU A 583 6.87 -13.25 40.43
CA LEU A 583 6.92 -13.12 38.97
C LEU A 583 5.51 -13.39 38.44
N VAL A 584 4.86 -12.36 37.89
CA VAL A 584 3.53 -12.49 37.30
C VAL A 584 3.70 -12.91 35.85
N PRO A 585 3.31 -14.13 35.46
CA PRO A 585 3.43 -14.57 34.06
C PRO A 585 2.53 -13.71 33.15
N PRO A 586 2.86 -13.57 31.85
CA PRO A 586 2.00 -12.90 30.89
C PRO A 586 0.62 -13.55 30.90
N SER A 587 -0.38 -12.81 31.37
CA SER A 587 -1.78 -13.25 31.38
C SER A 587 -2.56 -12.52 30.28
N PRO A 588 -3.54 -13.17 29.64
CA PRO A 588 -4.34 -12.53 28.59
C PRO A 588 -5.05 -11.29 29.10
N THR A 589 -4.79 -10.15 28.46
CA THR A 589 -5.63 -8.95 28.56
C THR A 589 -6.59 -8.93 27.37
N PRO A 590 -7.66 -8.10 27.40
CA PRO A 590 -8.51 -7.93 26.23
C PRO A 590 -7.80 -7.36 24.99
N TRP A 591 -6.53 -6.93 25.12
CA TRP A 591 -5.69 -6.43 24.04
C TRP A 591 -4.48 -7.33 23.74
N GLY A 592 -4.50 -8.58 24.22
CA GLY A 592 -3.42 -9.55 24.01
C GLY A 592 -2.53 -9.78 25.23
N LEU A 593 -1.38 -10.41 25.02
CA LEU A 593 -0.41 -10.69 26.07
C LEU A 593 0.56 -9.51 26.27
N PRO A 594 0.97 -9.21 27.51
CA PRO A 594 2.08 -8.30 27.78
C PRO A 594 3.39 -8.78 27.15
N SER A 595 4.33 -7.86 26.92
CA SER A 595 5.63 -8.13 26.27
C SER A 595 6.54 -9.05 27.08
N SER A 596 6.37 -9.11 28.40
CA SER A 596 7.17 -9.96 29.30
C SER A 596 6.39 -10.29 30.57
N PRO A 597 6.82 -11.32 31.33
CA PRO A 597 6.41 -11.48 32.72
C PRO A 597 6.70 -10.20 33.52
N ILE A 598 5.81 -9.84 34.45
CA ILE A 598 5.99 -8.66 35.30
C ILE A 598 6.63 -9.10 36.61
N ALA A 599 7.87 -8.66 36.85
CA ALA A 599 8.58 -8.95 38.08
C ALA A 599 8.15 -7.98 39.20
N ILE A 600 7.67 -8.51 40.31
CA ILE A 600 7.35 -7.73 41.51
C ILE A 600 8.54 -7.80 42.45
N LEU A 601 9.11 -6.64 42.75
CA LEU A 601 10.33 -6.51 43.54
C LEU A 601 10.10 -5.60 44.75
N SER A 602 10.77 -5.88 45.85
CA SER A 602 10.90 -4.99 47.00
C SER A 602 12.20 -4.22 46.88
N TYR A 603 12.14 -2.90 46.85
CA TYR A 603 13.30 -2.03 46.95
C TYR A 603 13.50 -1.61 48.41
N THR A 604 14.70 -1.88 48.92
CA THR A 604 15.12 -1.43 50.26
C THR A 604 16.34 -0.52 50.10
N PRO A 605 16.29 0.75 50.56
CA PRO A 605 17.41 1.67 50.44
C PRO A 605 18.67 1.12 51.12
N SER A 606 19.81 1.20 50.42
CA SER A 606 21.11 0.90 51.02
C SER A 606 21.54 2.05 51.92
N THR A 607 21.97 1.74 53.15
CA THR A 607 22.39 2.69 54.19
C THR A 607 23.58 3.58 53.82
N ALA A 608 24.17 3.43 52.62
CA ALA A 608 25.34 4.19 52.18
C ALA A 608 25.03 5.52 51.45
N LEU A 609 23.77 5.77 51.02
CA LEU A 609 23.40 6.93 50.19
C LEU A 609 22.15 7.70 50.67
N SER A 610 21.48 7.24 51.72
CA SER A 610 20.24 7.87 52.19
C SER A 610 20.48 8.87 53.34
N THR A 611 19.94 10.08 53.20
CA THR A 611 19.85 11.10 54.26
C THR A 611 18.51 11.07 55.01
N SER A 612 17.63 10.10 54.73
CA SER A 612 16.33 9.97 55.38
C SER A 612 16.03 8.50 55.74
N PRO A 613 15.58 8.18 56.97
CA PRO A 613 15.17 6.83 57.31
C PRO A 613 13.85 6.50 56.58
N ALA A 614 13.93 6.13 55.31
CA ALA A 614 12.83 5.50 54.60
C ALA A 614 12.54 4.17 55.31
N SER A 615 11.53 4.18 56.18
CA SER A 615 11.25 3.15 57.16
C SER A 615 10.52 1.92 56.58
N HIS A 616 10.21 1.90 55.28
CA HIS A 616 9.42 0.84 54.65
C HIS A 616 9.95 0.47 53.25
N PRO A 617 9.99 -0.84 52.92
CA PRO A 617 10.31 -1.30 51.56
C PRO A 617 9.30 -0.77 50.55
N THR A 618 9.78 -0.37 49.37
CA THR A 618 8.93 0.09 48.26
C THR A 618 8.71 -1.05 47.27
N VAL A 619 7.46 -1.40 47.04
CA VAL A 619 7.09 -2.49 46.11
C VAL A 619 6.94 -1.92 44.72
N VAL A 620 7.63 -2.53 43.75
CA VAL A 620 7.73 -2.06 42.37
C VAL A 620 7.49 -3.19 41.39
N ALA A 621 6.69 -2.92 40.35
CA ALA A 621 6.53 -3.78 39.19
C ALA A 621 7.59 -3.43 38.14
N PHE A 622 8.24 -4.42 37.56
CA PHE A 622 9.17 -4.24 36.44
C PHE A 622 8.65 -4.98 35.20
N LEU A 623 8.59 -4.28 34.07
CA LEU A 623 8.17 -4.82 32.79
C LEU A 623 9.23 -4.49 31.72
N ALA A 624 9.70 -5.50 30.98
CA ALA A 624 10.58 -5.29 29.83
C ALA A 624 9.77 -4.94 28.57
N ARG A 625 9.90 -3.69 28.08
CA ARG A 625 9.14 -3.15 26.94
C ARG A 625 9.29 -3.99 25.67
N HIS A 626 10.52 -4.37 25.35
CA HIS A 626 10.86 -5.14 24.16
C HIS A 626 10.86 -6.66 24.38
N GLY A 627 10.32 -7.12 25.51
CA GLY A 627 10.40 -8.51 25.95
C GLY A 627 11.74 -8.84 26.62
N GLU A 628 11.81 -10.00 27.27
CA GLU A 628 12.98 -10.43 28.06
C GLU A 628 14.23 -10.64 27.20
N TYR A 629 14.04 -10.99 25.93
CA TYR A 629 15.11 -11.25 24.96
C TYR A 629 15.26 -10.12 23.95
N HIS A 630 14.59 -8.98 24.17
CA HIS A 630 14.56 -7.87 23.21
C HIS A 630 14.01 -8.27 21.83
N GLN A 631 13.04 -9.18 21.83
CA GLN A 631 12.48 -9.77 20.61
C GLN A 631 11.45 -8.88 19.90
N TYR A 632 10.86 -7.88 20.56
CA TYR A 632 9.85 -7.01 19.95
C TYR A 632 10.46 -5.74 19.38
N ALA A 633 10.27 -5.48 18.08
CA ALA A 633 10.59 -4.19 17.48
C ALA A 633 9.67 -3.07 18.04
N PRO A 634 10.05 -1.78 17.92
CA PRO A 634 9.25 -0.69 18.51
C PRO A 634 7.77 -0.64 18.07
N HIS A 635 7.45 -1.03 16.84
CA HIS A 635 6.07 -1.08 16.35
C HIS A 635 5.31 -2.37 16.74
N GLU A 636 6.01 -3.40 17.22
CA GLU A 636 5.44 -4.69 17.64
C GLU A 636 5.15 -4.73 19.15
N ILE A 637 5.63 -3.73 19.92
CA ILE A 637 5.40 -3.69 21.36
C ILE A 637 3.88 -3.71 21.63
N PRO A 638 3.37 -4.67 22.42
CA PRO A 638 1.95 -4.77 22.77
C PRO A 638 1.57 -3.73 23.85
N ASN A 639 1.69 -2.45 23.52
CA ASN A 639 1.58 -1.33 24.45
C ASN A 639 0.25 -1.33 25.23
N ARG A 640 -0.87 -1.65 24.57
CA ARG A 640 -2.18 -1.75 25.23
C ARG A 640 -2.23 -2.85 26.28
N ALA A 641 -1.70 -4.03 25.95
CA ALA A 641 -1.64 -5.15 26.90
C ALA A 641 -0.70 -4.85 28.08
N ASN A 642 0.45 -4.22 27.81
CA ASN A 642 1.40 -3.78 28.82
C ASN A 642 0.75 -2.82 29.84
N VAL A 643 0.15 -1.73 29.35
CA VAL A 643 -0.49 -0.73 30.22
C VAL A 643 -1.70 -1.33 30.93
N ALA A 644 -2.51 -2.16 30.25
CA ALA A 644 -3.68 -2.81 30.84
C ALA A 644 -3.30 -3.78 31.98
N ALA A 645 -2.24 -4.58 31.82
CA ALA A 645 -1.75 -5.48 32.86
C ALA A 645 -1.22 -4.70 34.08
N LEU A 646 -0.45 -3.63 33.85
CA LEU A 646 0.01 -2.75 34.93
C LEU A 646 -1.15 -2.08 35.67
N LYS A 647 -2.16 -1.60 34.95
CA LYS A 647 -3.39 -1.05 35.56
C LYS A 647 -4.08 -2.08 36.46
N LYS A 648 -4.16 -3.33 36.02
CA LYS A 648 -4.79 -4.42 36.78
C LYS A 648 -4.03 -4.78 38.06
N LEU A 649 -2.70 -4.64 38.05
CA LEU A 649 -1.84 -4.80 39.23
C LEU A 649 -1.96 -3.64 40.24
N GLY A 650 -2.74 -2.60 39.93
CA GLY A 650 -2.95 -1.45 40.80
C GLY A 650 -1.93 -0.32 40.62
N VAL A 651 -1.14 -0.33 39.54
CA VAL A 651 -0.14 0.72 39.26
C VAL A 651 -0.82 2.07 39.11
N LYS A 652 -0.27 3.07 39.80
CA LYS A 652 -0.70 4.47 39.78
C LYS A 652 0.36 5.40 39.17
N ALA A 653 1.63 5.00 39.24
CA ALA A 653 2.75 5.73 38.68
C ALA A 653 3.67 4.79 37.89
N ALA A 654 4.04 5.18 36.67
CA ALA A 654 4.96 4.41 35.83
C ALA A 654 6.11 5.30 35.35
N VAL A 655 7.34 4.78 35.42
CA VAL A 655 8.54 5.44 34.89
C VAL A 655 9.16 4.56 33.82
N GLY A 656 9.13 5.04 32.58
CA GLY A 656 9.76 4.37 31.45
C GLY A 656 11.21 4.80 31.26
N PHE A 657 12.07 3.87 30.85
CA PHE A 657 13.42 4.15 30.40
C PHE A 657 13.55 3.79 28.93
N SER A 658 14.12 4.67 28.10
CA SER A 658 14.32 4.39 26.68
C SER A 658 15.63 4.95 26.18
N ALA A 659 16.35 4.16 25.38
CA ALA A 659 17.43 4.68 24.55
C ALA A 659 16.87 5.67 23.51
N VAL A 660 17.65 6.72 23.21
CA VAL A 660 17.31 7.76 22.23
C VAL A 660 18.55 8.29 21.52
N GLY A 661 18.36 8.79 20.30
CA GLY A 661 19.34 9.67 19.65
C GLY A 661 19.12 11.12 20.09
N SER A 662 20.20 11.88 20.29
CA SER A 662 20.12 13.30 20.58
C SER A 662 19.97 14.12 19.31
N LEU A 663 19.02 15.06 19.31
CA LEU A 663 18.85 16.05 18.25
C LEU A 663 19.40 17.41 18.66
N ARG A 664 20.19 17.52 19.74
CA ARG A 664 20.74 18.78 20.26
C ARG A 664 22.17 18.60 20.79
N GLU A 665 23.02 19.59 20.54
CA GLU A 665 24.44 19.54 20.93
C GLU A 665 24.59 19.47 22.46
N GLU A 666 23.70 20.16 23.18
CA GLU A 666 23.73 20.25 24.64
C GLU A 666 23.33 18.95 25.36
N VAL A 667 22.61 18.04 24.70
CA VAL A 667 22.22 16.71 25.19
C VAL A 667 23.23 15.70 24.64
N LYS A 668 24.30 15.45 25.38
CA LYS A 668 25.42 14.64 24.90
C LYS A 668 25.11 13.15 24.98
N PRO A 669 25.78 12.28 24.19
CA PRO A 669 25.73 10.84 24.41
C PRO A 669 26.07 10.51 25.88
N ARG A 670 25.27 9.62 26.47
CA ARG A 670 25.20 9.23 27.88
C ARG A 670 24.47 10.19 28.83
N ASP A 671 24.11 11.39 28.39
CA ASP A 671 23.22 12.25 29.18
C ASP A 671 21.82 11.63 29.27
N PHE A 672 21.14 11.94 30.37
CA PHE A 672 19.75 11.54 30.60
C PHE A 672 18.86 12.75 30.40
N LEU A 673 17.67 12.56 29.84
CA LEU A 673 16.69 13.62 29.65
C LEU A 673 15.32 13.14 30.11
N VAL A 674 14.66 13.90 30.98
CA VAL A 674 13.28 13.61 31.36
C VAL A 674 12.34 14.32 30.39
N ALA A 675 11.49 13.55 29.73
CA ALA A 675 10.58 14.05 28.71
C ALA A 675 9.53 15.00 29.31
N GLY A 676 9.38 16.18 28.69
CA GLY A 676 8.35 17.17 29.00
C GLY A 676 7.21 17.19 27.99
N GLY A 677 7.49 16.89 26.73
CA GLY A 677 6.50 16.84 25.66
C GLY A 677 6.85 15.79 24.59
N VAL A 678 5.89 15.49 23.71
CA VAL A 678 6.08 14.53 22.63
C VAL A 678 5.52 15.04 21.32
N VAL A 679 6.26 14.85 20.24
CA VAL A 679 5.79 14.99 18.85
C VAL A 679 5.62 13.59 18.30
N ASP A 680 4.39 13.25 17.93
CA ASP A 680 4.08 11.98 17.31
C ASP A 680 4.32 12.09 15.80
N TRP A 681 5.39 11.47 15.34
CA TRP A 681 5.78 11.34 13.93
C TRP A 681 5.75 9.87 13.48
N THR A 682 4.95 9.05 14.18
CA THR A 682 4.72 7.64 13.84
C THR A 682 3.72 7.53 12.68
N LYS A 683 3.68 6.38 11.99
CA LYS A 683 2.88 6.19 10.76
C LYS A 683 1.45 5.68 11.04
N GLY A 684 1.03 5.65 12.30
CA GLY A 684 -0.33 5.24 12.70
C GLY A 684 -0.57 3.73 12.67
N VAL A 685 0.50 2.94 12.67
CA VAL A 685 0.47 1.49 12.49
C VAL A 685 0.28 0.72 13.80
N ARG A 686 0.49 1.41 14.92
CA ARG A 686 0.40 0.89 16.28
C ARG A 686 -0.99 1.19 16.83
N PRO A 687 -1.68 0.22 17.47
CA PRO A 687 -2.92 0.53 18.17
C PRO A 687 -2.67 1.54 19.28
N TRP A 688 -3.32 2.70 19.21
CA TRP A 688 -2.91 3.91 19.95
C TRP A 688 -3.92 4.40 20.99
N THR A 689 -5.07 3.73 21.13
CA THR A 689 -6.10 4.09 22.10
C THR A 689 -6.79 2.85 22.67
N PHE A 690 -7.32 2.99 23.89
CA PHE A 690 -8.29 2.08 24.51
C PHE A 690 -9.74 2.38 24.12
N PHE A 691 -9.99 3.55 23.51
CA PHE A 691 -11.33 4.04 23.16
C PHE A 691 -11.60 3.90 21.66
N GLU A 692 -12.01 2.70 21.25
CA GLU A 692 -12.37 2.37 19.87
C GLU A 692 -13.54 1.37 19.79
N ASN A 693 -13.99 1.04 18.57
CA ASN A 693 -15.02 0.02 18.30
C ASN A 693 -16.36 0.28 19.00
N GLY A 694 -16.93 1.47 18.77
CA GLY A 694 -18.20 1.89 19.38
C GLY A 694 -18.04 2.55 20.75
N MET A 695 -16.83 2.96 21.11
CA MET A 695 -16.56 3.83 22.25
C MET A 695 -15.52 4.88 21.87
N VAL A 696 -15.87 6.17 21.92
CA VAL A 696 -14.95 7.29 21.62
C VAL A 696 -14.64 8.05 22.89
N GLY A 697 -13.36 8.29 23.17
CA GLY A 697 -12.90 9.05 24.33
C GLY A 697 -12.04 10.23 23.91
N HIS A 698 -12.37 11.42 24.40
CA HIS A 698 -11.50 12.60 24.25
C HIS A 698 -10.82 12.89 25.59
N VAL A 699 -9.62 12.33 25.77
CA VAL A 699 -8.74 12.62 26.91
C VAL A 699 -7.73 13.67 26.51
N SER A 700 -7.52 14.69 27.35
CA SER A 700 -6.53 15.73 27.07
C SER A 700 -5.11 15.14 27.03
N MET A 701 -4.44 15.34 25.89
CA MET A 701 -3.06 14.93 25.63
C MET A 701 -2.11 16.13 25.52
N ALA A 702 -2.52 17.31 26.00
CA ALA A 702 -1.69 18.51 25.94
C ALA A 702 -0.32 18.27 26.60
N ASP A 703 -0.32 17.61 27.76
CA ASP A 703 0.88 17.22 28.51
C ASP A 703 0.77 15.74 28.86
N PRO A 704 1.29 14.81 28.03
CA PRO A 704 1.11 13.37 28.24
C PRO A 704 1.97 12.85 29.41
N PHE A 705 3.09 13.51 29.68
CA PHE A 705 3.93 13.22 30.85
C PHE A 705 3.41 13.96 32.08
N ASP A 706 3.45 13.29 33.23
CA ASP A 706 2.97 13.84 34.50
C ASP A 706 4.01 14.82 35.06
N VAL A 707 3.70 16.12 35.07
CA VAL A 707 4.66 17.16 35.51
C VAL A 707 5.23 16.95 36.92
N HIS A 708 4.46 16.41 37.87
CA HIS A 708 4.94 16.19 39.24
C HIS A 708 5.87 14.98 39.29
N LEU A 709 5.47 13.89 38.61
CA LEU A 709 6.31 12.70 38.50
C LEU A 709 7.59 12.99 37.73
N SER A 710 7.51 13.68 36.58
CA SER A 710 8.69 14.08 35.79
C SER A 710 9.64 14.97 36.59
N LYS A 711 9.12 15.89 37.40
CA LYS A 711 9.95 16.70 38.30
C LYS A 711 10.63 15.84 39.37
N ALA A 712 9.88 14.98 40.07
CA ALA A 712 10.45 14.10 41.09
C ALA A 712 11.52 13.17 40.50
N VAL A 713 11.28 12.62 39.30
CA VAL A 713 12.25 11.80 38.58
C VAL A 713 13.49 12.62 38.23
N HIS A 714 13.34 13.83 37.68
CA HIS A 714 14.46 14.70 37.32
C HIS A 714 15.31 15.08 38.54
N ASP A 715 14.67 15.50 39.63
CA ASP A 715 15.36 15.87 40.88
C ASP A 715 16.13 14.66 41.43
N ALA A 716 15.51 13.47 41.43
CA ALA A 716 16.13 12.24 41.92
C ALA A 716 17.38 11.85 41.13
N ILE A 717 17.32 11.89 39.79
CA ILE A 717 18.45 11.50 38.92
C ILE A 717 19.54 12.57 38.84
N SER A 718 19.21 13.82 39.14
CA SER A 718 20.17 14.94 39.13
C SER A 718 21.01 15.02 40.40
N ARG A 719 20.72 14.20 41.42
CA ARG A 719 21.50 14.18 42.67
C ARG A 719 22.97 13.80 42.39
N PRO A 720 23.94 14.45 43.05
CA PRO A 720 25.35 14.09 42.92
C PRO A 720 25.58 12.61 43.22
N GLY A 721 26.32 11.93 42.33
CA GLY A 721 26.67 10.51 42.49
C GLY A 721 25.64 9.51 41.97
N VAL A 722 24.48 9.95 41.44
CA VAL A 722 23.52 9.02 40.79
C VAL A 722 23.95 8.66 39.38
N LEU A 723 24.28 9.66 38.55
CA LEU A 723 24.84 9.45 37.22
C LEU A 723 26.37 9.53 37.29
N GLU A 724 27.04 8.48 36.81
CA GLU A 724 28.49 8.40 36.77
C GLU A 724 29.03 8.61 35.34
N GLY A 725 30.21 9.21 35.28
CA GLY A 725 30.90 9.55 34.04
C GLY A 725 31.22 11.04 33.96
N GLU A 726 32.40 11.36 33.42
CA GLU A 726 32.84 12.75 33.28
C GLU A 726 31.85 13.55 32.43
N GLY A 727 31.27 14.60 33.03
CA GLY A 727 30.35 15.53 32.35
C GLY A 727 28.95 14.99 32.06
N VAL A 728 28.59 13.79 32.54
CA VAL A 728 27.24 13.21 32.37
C VAL A 728 26.25 13.95 33.27
N LYS A 729 25.12 14.36 32.70
CA LYS A 729 24.08 15.13 33.42
C LYS A 729 22.66 14.71 33.05
N ALA A 730 21.72 15.13 33.89
CA ALA A 730 20.29 14.99 33.66
C ALA A 730 19.64 16.31 33.23
N HIS A 731 18.96 16.30 32.08
CA HIS A 731 18.21 17.42 31.52
C HIS A 731 16.73 17.32 31.86
N SER A 732 16.05 18.45 32.04
CA SER A 732 14.61 18.51 32.28
C SER A 732 13.85 19.07 31.06
N ALA A 733 12.57 18.70 30.95
CA ALA A 733 11.59 19.32 30.06
C ALA A 733 11.93 19.32 28.55
N GLY A 734 12.58 18.26 28.05
CA GLY A 734 12.85 18.12 26.63
C GLY A 734 11.64 17.60 25.82
N THR A 735 11.56 17.98 24.55
CA THR A 735 10.54 17.47 23.62
C THR A 735 11.09 16.23 22.90
N VAL A 736 10.38 15.12 22.99
CA VAL A 736 10.72 13.86 22.31
C VAL A 736 9.98 13.81 20.97
N ILE A 737 10.67 13.59 19.85
CA ILE A 737 9.99 13.16 18.62
C ILE A 737 9.98 11.63 18.56
N CYS A 738 8.79 11.03 18.44
CA CYS A 738 8.66 9.60 18.25
C CYS A 738 8.44 9.30 16.77
N ILE A 739 9.36 8.57 16.14
CA ILE A 739 9.25 8.11 14.76
C ILE A 739 8.91 6.61 14.72
N GLU A 740 8.63 6.08 13.53
CA GLU A 740 8.61 4.63 13.38
C GLU A 740 10.00 4.02 13.46
N GLY A 741 10.13 2.97 14.26
CA GLY A 741 11.30 2.09 14.27
C GLY A 741 11.07 0.83 13.45
N PRO A 742 12.10 -0.01 13.23
CA PRO A 742 13.35 -0.03 13.99
C PRO A 742 14.53 0.71 13.33
N GLN A 743 14.38 1.24 12.12
CA GLN A 743 15.49 1.87 11.39
C GLN A 743 15.84 3.24 11.99
N PHE A 744 17.13 3.54 12.12
CA PHE A 744 17.61 4.87 12.46
C PHE A 744 17.20 5.89 11.39
N SER A 745 17.08 7.16 11.80
CA SER A 745 16.75 8.25 10.87
C SER A 745 17.88 8.44 9.86
N THR A 746 17.50 8.75 8.63
CA THR A 746 18.44 9.33 7.67
C THR A 746 18.89 10.71 8.15
N ARG A 747 20.08 11.14 7.71
CA ARG A 747 20.60 12.49 8.03
C ARG A 747 19.61 13.60 7.65
N SER A 748 18.93 13.45 6.52
CA SER A 748 17.94 14.43 6.06
C SER A 748 16.74 14.52 7.02
N GLU A 749 16.28 13.38 7.55
CA GLU A 749 15.22 13.33 8.55
C GLU A 749 15.67 13.97 9.87
N SER A 750 16.87 13.62 10.37
CA SER A 750 17.42 14.22 11.59
C SER A 750 17.54 15.75 11.50
N LEU A 751 17.98 16.26 10.34
CA LEU A 751 18.07 17.70 10.07
C LEU A 751 16.68 18.35 9.97
N LEU A 752 15.71 17.67 9.35
CA LEU A 752 14.31 18.12 9.31
C LEU A 752 13.75 18.24 10.72
N TYR A 753 13.86 17.20 11.55
CA TYR A 753 13.31 17.18 12.90
C TYR A 753 13.91 18.29 13.78
N ARG A 754 15.20 18.55 13.64
CA ARG A 754 15.85 19.68 14.31
C ARG A 754 15.30 21.04 13.92
N SER A 755 14.94 21.19 12.64
CA SER A 755 14.44 22.43 12.05
C SER A 755 12.96 22.71 12.35
N LEU A 756 12.20 21.73 12.84
CA LEU A 756 10.78 21.91 13.13
C LEU A 756 10.59 22.99 14.23
N PRO A 757 9.73 23.99 14.02
CA PRO A 757 9.60 25.14 14.91
C PRO A 757 8.70 24.83 16.12
N THR A 758 9.11 23.88 16.96
CA THR A 758 8.40 23.54 18.21
C THR A 758 8.90 24.39 19.38
N GLN A 759 8.03 24.64 20.36
CA GLN A 759 8.41 25.25 21.63
C GLN A 759 7.97 24.33 22.80
N PRO A 760 8.92 23.78 23.59
CA PRO A 760 10.37 23.86 23.40
C PRO A 760 10.84 23.05 22.16
N PRO A 761 12.05 23.32 21.64
CA PRO A 761 12.59 22.62 20.48
C PRO A 761 12.69 21.11 20.72
N ILE A 762 12.51 20.30 19.67
CA ILE A 762 12.72 18.85 19.73
C ILE A 762 14.14 18.55 20.20
N SER A 763 14.28 17.81 21.29
CA SER A 763 15.54 17.55 22.00
C SER A 763 16.13 16.19 21.63
N VAL A 764 15.30 15.16 21.55
CA VAL A 764 15.72 13.77 21.32
C VAL A 764 14.74 13.04 20.40
N ILE A 765 15.24 12.02 19.71
CA ILE A 765 14.45 11.14 18.86
C ILE A 765 14.29 9.75 19.49
N ASN A 766 13.07 9.24 19.45
CA ASN A 766 12.66 7.99 20.06
C ASN A 766 11.83 7.16 19.07
N MET A 767 11.66 5.87 19.35
CA MET A 767 10.85 4.96 18.52
C MET A 767 9.74 4.23 19.28
N SER A 768 9.62 4.37 20.60
CA SER A 768 8.74 3.56 21.45
C SER A 768 7.84 4.38 22.40
N ALA A 769 8.06 5.69 22.54
CA ALA A 769 7.35 6.57 23.47
C ALA A 769 5.87 6.74 23.11
N VAL A 770 5.53 6.58 21.83
CA VAL A 770 4.16 6.58 21.32
C VAL A 770 3.84 5.17 20.78
N PRO A 771 2.70 4.55 21.13
CA PRO A 771 1.58 5.13 21.89
C PRO A 771 1.69 5.00 23.42
N GLU A 772 2.80 4.48 23.98
CA GLU A 772 2.98 4.21 25.42
C GLU A 772 2.50 5.37 26.32
N CYS A 773 2.98 6.58 26.10
CA CYS A 773 2.61 7.75 26.92
C CYS A 773 1.12 8.12 26.83
N LYS A 774 0.50 7.98 25.64
CA LYS A 774 -0.93 8.26 25.44
C LYS A 774 -1.78 7.24 26.18
N LEU A 775 -1.40 5.96 26.10
CA LEU A 775 -2.14 4.87 26.74
C LEU A 775 -2.07 4.97 28.28
N PHE A 776 -0.93 5.36 28.86
CA PHE A 776 -0.88 5.61 30.31
C PHE A 776 -1.82 6.74 30.73
N ARG A 777 -1.90 7.81 29.94
CA ARG A 777 -2.83 8.91 30.20
C ARG A 777 -4.29 8.45 30.09
N GLU A 778 -4.64 7.70 29.05
CA GLU A 778 -6.00 7.15 28.92
C GLU A 778 -6.36 6.20 30.07
N ALA A 779 -5.40 5.36 30.49
CA ALA A 779 -5.54 4.43 31.61
C ALA A 779 -5.53 5.09 32.99
N GLU A 780 -5.48 6.43 33.08
CA GLU A 780 -5.46 7.16 34.35
C GLU A 780 -4.28 6.76 35.25
N ILE A 781 -3.08 6.66 34.66
CA ILE A 781 -1.81 6.36 35.36
C ILE A 781 -0.84 7.52 35.11
N ALA A 782 -0.20 8.03 36.16
CA ALA A 782 0.85 9.04 36.02
C ALA A 782 2.08 8.42 35.33
N TYR A 783 2.60 9.06 34.30
CA TYR A 783 3.71 8.52 33.51
C TYR A 783 4.82 9.54 33.29
N ALA A 784 6.07 9.11 33.47
CA ALA A 784 7.27 9.85 33.10
C ALA A 784 8.21 8.99 32.26
N LEU A 785 8.92 9.61 31.34
CA LEU A 785 9.88 8.93 30.46
C LEU A 785 11.28 9.52 30.66
N VAL A 786 12.23 8.65 30.99
CA VAL A 786 13.66 8.93 31.04
C VAL A 786 14.30 8.47 29.72
N CYS A 787 14.75 9.43 28.94
CA CYS A 787 15.45 9.24 27.68
C CYS A 787 16.96 9.17 27.93
N MET A 788 17.59 8.06 27.55
CA MET A 788 19.02 7.82 27.71
C MET A 788 19.71 8.05 26.36
N SER A 789 20.43 9.16 26.21
CA SER A 789 21.09 9.51 24.96
C SER A 789 22.19 8.51 24.63
N THR A 790 22.17 7.92 23.44
CA THR A 790 23.20 6.97 22.99
C THR A 790 24.13 7.55 21.95
N ASP A 791 23.71 8.58 21.24
CA ASP A 791 24.40 9.15 20.09
C ASP A 791 23.76 10.51 19.74
N TYR A 792 24.29 11.21 18.73
CA TYR A 792 23.71 12.45 18.21
C TYR A 792 22.80 12.20 17.00
N ASP A 793 22.21 11.02 16.87
CA ASP A 793 21.47 10.61 15.68
C ASP A 793 22.30 10.87 14.39
N SER A 794 21.66 10.95 13.23
CA SER A 794 22.38 11.09 11.96
C SER A 794 22.81 12.52 11.59
N TRP A 795 22.55 13.55 12.43
CA TRP A 795 22.80 14.95 12.07
C TRP A 795 24.23 15.45 12.32
N HIS A 796 24.97 14.83 13.26
CA HIS A 796 26.31 15.29 13.61
C HIS A 796 27.34 14.87 12.55
N SER A 797 28.25 15.78 12.19
CA SER A 797 29.03 15.78 10.92
C SER A 797 30.30 14.91 10.90
N THR A 798 30.42 13.93 11.78
CA THR A 798 31.44 12.90 11.61
C THR A 798 31.01 12.03 10.41
N ASN A 799 31.87 11.85 9.40
CA ASN A 799 31.51 11.20 8.12
C ASN A 799 31.05 9.72 8.23
N GLU A 800 31.01 9.16 9.45
CA GLU A 800 30.47 7.85 9.78
C GLU A 800 29.06 8.05 10.37
N GLY A 801 28.05 7.43 9.76
CA GLY A 801 26.70 7.40 10.33
C GLY A 801 26.66 6.68 11.69
N VAL A 802 25.51 6.71 12.38
CA VAL A 802 25.35 5.99 13.66
C VAL A 802 25.58 4.49 13.43
N SER A 803 26.58 3.92 14.11
CA SER A 803 26.87 2.48 14.07
C SER A 803 26.30 1.75 15.29
N VAL A 804 25.98 0.47 15.12
CA VAL A 804 25.47 -0.37 16.22
C VAL A 804 26.50 -0.49 17.33
N GLU A 805 27.79 -0.56 16.98
CA GLU A 805 28.89 -0.69 17.94
C GLU A 805 29.00 0.54 18.86
N MET A 806 28.85 1.75 18.31
CA MET A 806 28.85 3.00 19.09
C MET A 806 27.67 3.02 20.07
N VAL A 807 26.47 2.69 19.58
CA VAL A 807 25.25 2.66 20.39
C VAL A 807 25.37 1.64 21.50
N MET A 808 25.85 0.42 21.19
CA MET A 808 26.02 -0.65 22.18
C MET A 808 27.05 -0.30 23.25
N GLY A 809 28.15 0.38 22.88
CA GLY A 809 29.15 0.86 23.84
C GLY A 809 28.58 1.83 24.87
N HIS A 810 27.82 2.83 24.43
CA HIS A 810 27.13 3.75 25.33
C HIS A 810 25.98 3.08 26.10
N MET A 811 25.33 2.07 25.51
CA MET A 811 24.23 1.36 26.15
C MET A 811 24.63 0.66 27.45
N VAL A 812 25.84 0.08 27.51
CA VAL A 812 26.34 -0.58 28.73
C VAL A 812 26.48 0.44 29.88
N ALA A 813 27.07 1.60 29.59
CA ALA A 813 27.22 2.68 30.56
C ALA A 813 25.85 3.26 30.97
N ASN A 814 24.96 3.50 30.00
CA ASN A 814 23.60 3.95 30.25
C ASN A 814 22.82 2.96 31.10
N GLY A 815 22.95 1.66 30.86
CA GLY A 815 22.28 0.63 31.65
C GLY A 815 22.74 0.58 33.10
N ALA A 816 24.03 0.82 33.36
CA ALA A 816 24.55 0.95 34.72
C ALA A 816 23.98 2.19 35.44
N ASN A 817 23.99 3.35 34.78
CA ASN A 817 23.40 4.57 35.30
C ASN A 817 21.88 4.47 35.47
N ALA A 818 21.18 3.75 34.57
CA ALA A 818 19.74 3.53 34.66
C ALA A 818 19.34 2.76 35.92
N LYS A 819 20.09 1.71 36.30
CA LYS A 819 19.83 0.96 37.53
C LYS A 819 19.99 1.83 38.78
N LYS A 820 20.99 2.72 38.81
CA LYS A 820 21.19 3.70 39.89
C LYS A 820 20.09 4.75 39.90
N ALA A 821 19.70 5.25 38.73
CA ALA A 821 18.60 6.17 38.56
C ALA A 821 17.27 5.57 39.06
N VAL A 822 16.98 4.30 38.75
CA VAL A 822 15.79 3.60 39.27
C VAL A 822 15.81 3.56 40.80
N ALA A 823 16.93 3.21 41.43
CA ALA A 823 17.04 3.22 42.89
C ALA A 823 16.80 4.63 43.48
N ALA A 824 17.41 5.66 42.89
CA ALA A 824 17.24 7.04 43.32
C ALA A 824 15.79 7.55 43.14
N VAL A 825 15.13 7.16 42.06
CA VAL A 825 13.72 7.48 41.79
C VAL A 825 12.81 6.78 42.80
N LEU A 826 13.03 5.50 43.10
CA LEU A 826 12.21 4.77 44.06
C LEU A 826 12.39 5.30 45.48
N GLU A 827 13.59 5.75 45.86
CA GLU A 827 13.81 6.46 47.12
C GLU A 827 13.00 7.76 47.19
N GLU A 828 12.97 8.53 46.10
CA GLU A 828 12.20 9.78 46.02
C GLU A 828 10.69 9.53 46.09
N LEU A 829 10.18 8.57 45.31
CA LEU A 829 8.77 8.19 45.29
C LEU A 829 8.34 7.49 46.59
N GLY A 830 9.28 6.94 47.36
CA GLY A 830 9.05 6.33 48.67
C GLY A 830 8.80 7.34 49.79
N LYS A 831 9.03 8.65 49.57
CA LYS A 831 8.75 9.69 50.55
C LYS A 831 7.24 9.91 50.71
N GLU A 832 6.76 10.01 51.96
CA GLU A 832 5.33 10.19 52.27
C GLU A 832 4.72 11.43 51.59
N GLU A 833 5.48 12.51 51.48
CA GLU A 833 5.08 13.75 50.80
C GLU A 833 4.80 13.55 49.30
N VAL A 834 5.39 12.53 48.69
CA VAL A 834 5.28 12.23 47.24
C VAL A 834 4.24 11.14 46.98
N LYS A 835 4.12 10.15 47.86
CA LYS A 835 3.19 9.01 47.73
C LYS A 835 1.73 9.44 47.54
N GLY A 836 1.27 10.48 48.23
CA GLY A 836 -0.12 10.96 48.14
C GLY A 836 -0.44 11.84 46.93
N VAL A 837 0.58 12.31 46.20
CA VAL A 837 0.42 13.28 45.11
C VAL A 837 0.52 12.61 43.73
N VAL A 838 1.27 11.52 43.62
CA VAL A 838 1.58 10.89 42.33
C VAL A 838 0.53 9.81 42.00
N GLY A 839 -0.25 10.05 40.95
CA GLY A 839 -1.16 9.07 40.35
C GLY A 839 -2.62 9.16 40.78
N GLU A 840 -2.93 9.65 41.99
CA GLU A 840 -4.33 9.80 42.44
C GLU A 840 -5.10 10.85 41.64
N ARG A 841 -4.42 11.92 41.21
CA ARG A 841 -5.03 13.03 40.46
C ARG A 841 -5.69 12.63 39.13
N TRP A 842 -5.26 11.51 38.54
CA TRP A 842 -5.81 11.03 37.27
C TRP A 842 -7.01 10.12 37.46
N SER A 843 -7.31 9.69 38.70
CA SER A 843 -8.46 8.83 38.98
C SER A 843 -9.74 9.47 38.47
N MET A 844 -10.50 8.73 37.66
CA MET A 844 -11.75 9.16 37.03
C MET A 844 -11.61 10.31 36.00
N ALA A 845 -10.39 10.74 35.68
CA ALA A 845 -10.15 11.87 34.79
C ALA A 845 -10.57 11.61 33.34
N SER A 846 -10.50 10.35 32.85
CA SER A 846 -10.92 10.03 31.49
C SER A 846 -12.42 9.76 31.39
N ARG A 847 -13.09 9.45 32.51
CA ARG A 847 -14.51 9.05 32.53
C ARG A 847 -15.44 10.06 31.88
N GLY A 848 -15.35 11.33 32.25
CA GLY A 848 -16.24 12.37 31.70
C GLY A 848 -16.11 12.52 30.19
N GLY A 849 -14.86 12.51 29.70
CA GLY A 849 -14.52 12.61 28.28
C GLY A 849 -14.79 11.34 27.46
N VAL A 850 -15.19 10.22 28.10
CA VAL A 850 -15.55 8.96 27.43
C VAL A 850 -17.04 8.70 27.59
N MET A 851 -17.50 8.59 28.83
CA MET A 851 -18.87 8.17 29.14
C MET A 851 -19.91 9.27 28.88
N GLY A 852 -19.51 10.55 28.90
CA GLY A 852 -20.39 11.69 28.64
C GLY A 852 -20.69 11.93 27.15
N LEU A 853 -19.90 11.35 26.24
CA LEU A 853 -20.01 11.59 24.81
C LEU A 853 -20.98 10.63 24.09
N HIS A 854 -21.34 9.51 24.71
CA HIS A 854 -22.16 8.46 24.09
C HIS A 854 -23.47 8.25 24.81
N LYS A 855 -24.56 8.27 24.05
CA LYS A 855 -25.83 7.66 24.47
C LYS A 855 -25.59 6.17 24.73
N ARG A 856 -26.25 5.61 25.75
CA ARG A 856 -26.07 4.20 26.14
C ARG A 856 -26.28 3.25 24.96
N ASP A 857 -27.31 3.50 24.15
CA ASP A 857 -27.69 2.65 23.01
C ASP A 857 -26.66 2.63 21.86
N GLY A 858 -25.73 3.59 21.81
CA GLY A 858 -24.71 3.68 20.76
C GLY A 858 -23.36 3.07 21.14
N ARG A 859 -23.25 2.49 22.35
CA ARG A 859 -21.99 1.94 22.85
C ARG A 859 -21.81 0.51 22.37
N GLY A 860 -20.68 0.19 21.73
CA GLY A 860 -20.35 -1.17 21.34
C GLY A 860 -20.19 -2.08 22.57
N GLU A 861 -20.84 -3.25 22.56
CA GLU A 861 -20.87 -4.17 23.71
C GLU A 861 -19.45 -4.63 24.10
N ASP A 862 -18.65 -5.10 23.12
CA ASP A 862 -17.26 -5.50 23.35
C ASP A 862 -16.40 -4.36 23.92
N ALA A 863 -16.61 -3.13 23.44
CA ALA A 863 -15.86 -1.97 23.93
C ALA A 863 -16.22 -1.65 25.39
N VAL A 864 -17.50 -1.78 25.75
CA VAL A 864 -17.96 -1.64 27.14
C VAL A 864 -17.34 -2.71 28.04
N GLU A 865 -17.30 -3.97 27.61
CA GLU A 865 -16.68 -5.05 28.38
C GLU A 865 -15.18 -4.84 28.60
N ARG A 866 -14.45 -4.44 27.55
CA ARG A 866 -13.02 -4.10 27.65
C ARG A 866 -12.78 -2.97 28.66
N LEU A 867 -13.62 -1.94 28.66
CA LEU A 867 -13.49 -0.83 29.62
C LEU A 867 -13.92 -1.23 31.04
N LYS A 868 -14.94 -2.08 31.21
CA LYS A 868 -15.27 -2.69 32.51
C LYS A 868 -14.10 -3.50 33.04
N TRP A 869 -13.38 -4.22 32.18
CA TRP A 869 -12.19 -4.96 32.58
C TRP A 869 -11.07 -4.04 33.07
N LEU A 870 -10.82 -2.94 32.33
CA LEU A 870 -9.71 -2.00 32.59
C LEU A 870 -9.96 -1.06 33.78
N PHE A 871 -11.18 -0.50 33.90
CA PHE A 871 -11.52 0.50 34.91
C PHE A 871 -12.47 -0.02 36.01
N GLY A 872 -13.09 -1.18 35.83
CA GLY A 872 -14.10 -1.72 36.72
C GLY A 872 -15.53 -1.25 36.38
N GLU A 873 -16.53 -1.97 36.92
CA GLU A 873 -17.95 -1.71 36.64
C GLU A 873 -18.41 -0.32 37.11
N LYS A 874 -17.93 0.14 38.28
CA LYS A 874 -18.32 1.44 38.84
C LYS A 874 -17.97 2.61 37.90
N TRP A 875 -16.81 2.53 37.25
CA TRP A 875 -16.37 3.55 36.30
C TRP A 875 -17.30 3.63 35.08
N VAL A 876 -17.75 2.48 34.56
CA VAL A 876 -18.63 2.40 33.38
C VAL A 876 -20.09 2.72 33.71
N ASP A 877 -20.64 2.17 34.79
CA ASP A 877 -22.07 2.25 35.09
C ASP A 877 -22.47 3.53 35.83
N GLY A 878 -21.54 4.19 36.54
CA GLY A 878 -21.80 5.44 37.26
C GLY A 878 -22.74 5.31 38.46
N ARG A 879 -22.84 4.13 39.07
CA ARG A 879 -23.54 3.92 40.35
C ARG A 879 -22.50 3.93 41.47
N GLU A 880 -22.67 4.84 42.44
CA GLU A 880 -21.84 4.94 43.66
C GLU A 880 -21.80 3.65 44.46
#